data_AF-A0A960NYU0-F1
#
_entry.id   AF-A0A960NYU0-F1
#
_cell.length_a   1.000
_cell.length_b   1.000
_cell.length_c   1.000
_cell.angle_alpha   90.00
_cell.angle_beta   90.00
_cell.angle_gamma   90.00
#
_symmetry.space_group_name_H-M   'P 1'
#
loop_
_entity.id
_entity.type
_entity.pdbx_description
1 polymer ?
#
loop_
_entity_poly.entity_id
_entity_poly.type
_entity_poly.pdbx_seq_one_letter_code
_entity_poly.pdbx_strand_id
1 'polypeptide(L)'
;MSKTLHSHGRTAQEAGDVSILRRACVALLLAVGAAPVAAEVMAPHWTLVGWNDLGMHCMDASYDVFSILPPYNTIHAQLVYPDGSLVTDPASEGIVVTYEGVADPDGVVNVTSVGKTTFWDYVGALFGASLAPDQGLAGFDMPGAGNVARAMRFDVAESWFTGEGIPITPKSDGGHRSAYPMFRLVARGSSGELLAETSIVLPVSDEMSCKTCHSSGSSAAAMPPSGWVWDSNPERDYRRNVLRLHDDLDLASPSYQQALAAGGYLATGLAATAAAGTPILCARCHGSNALPGTGLPNVAPLTESVHARHASVIDPRTGLPLDSTLNRSACYTCHPGSTTRCLRGAMGKAVATSGDLAIQCQSCHGGMSRVGSAGRVGWLEQPSCQQCHTGTATHNNGLIRYTTAFEPGGAPRVAVDSTFATEPNRPMPGFDLYRFSYGHGGLACEACHGSTHAEFPALHRNDNLQSEAIQGHVGMLAECAACHGGGVPPGALGGPHGLHRIGPAWIGQHGDVADSQGTAVCRSCHGGDARGTVLSVSQADWIAATGEYGNKHFWKGFRIGCYACHNGPSSESPSPNHPAQVADRTLGTASGVPASITLSASDSDGDPVTLRFVDQPEHGRVGWQGGQATFWPDPGYWGVDRFTYAAWDGWTDSNLGTVTLTVEHASCPTSICLFADDFESADTSAWWLTEP
;
A
#
# COMPACT_ATOMS: atom_id res chain seq x y z
N MET A 1 64.53 24.64 -23.87
CA MET A 1 65.24 25.81 -23.31
C MET A 1 64.57 26.13 -21.97
N SER A 2 65.04 25.51 -20.89
CA SER A 2 65.88 26.08 -19.79
C SER A 2 65.02 26.90 -18.80
N LYS A 3 64.91 26.63 -17.49
CA LYS A 3 65.82 26.10 -16.45
C LYS A 3 64.97 25.42 -15.35
N THR A 4 65.22 24.21 -14.80
CA THR A 4 66.16 23.83 -13.68
C THR A 4 66.19 24.83 -12.51
N LEU A 5 66.17 24.50 -11.21
CA LEU A 5 66.55 23.34 -10.38
C LEU A 5 65.98 23.59 -8.96
N HIS A 6 65.71 22.57 -8.15
CA HIS A 6 66.45 22.32 -6.89
C HIS A 6 66.06 20.96 -6.26
N SER A 7 67.11 20.22 -5.93
CA SER A 7 67.19 18.87 -5.39
C SER A 7 66.97 18.82 -3.87
N HIS A 8 66.85 17.60 -3.33
CA HIS A 8 67.58 16.95 -2.22
C HIS A 8 66.67 15.78 -1.75
N GLY A 9 66.95 14.49 -2.01
CA GLY A 9 68.03 13.67 -1.45
C GLY A 9 67.69 13.34 0.03
N ARG A 10 67.60 12.10 0.54
CA ARG A 10 68.22 10.81 0.18
C ARG A 10 67.61 9.68 1.05
N THR A 11 67.60 8.45 0.50
CA THR A 11 67.98 7.13 1.11
C THR A 11 67.30 6.64 2.39
N ALA A 12 67.08 5.36 2.68
CA ALA A 12 67.27 4.00 2.12
C ALA A 12 66.36 3.11 3.02
N GLN A 13 65.91 1.90 2.71
CA GLN A 13 66.63 0.64 2.51
C GLN A 13 65.49 -0.41 2.39
N GLU A 14 65.30 -1.13 1.28
CA GLU A 14 65.78 -2.51 1.08
C GLU A 14 65.79 -3.39 2.34
N ALA A 15 65.46 -4.68 2.34
CA ALA A 15 64.82 -5.63 1.44
C ALA A 15 64.84 -6.93 2.28
N GLY A 16 63.84 -7.80 2.17
CA GLY A 16 63.81 -9.03 2.96
C GLY A 16 62.74 -9.98 2.47
N ASP A 17 63.07 -10.68 1.41
CA ASP A 17 62.30 -11.71 0.72
C ASP A 17 62.36 -13.07 1.48
N VAL A 18 61.48 -13.99 1.05
CA VAL A 18 61.61 -15.47 1.10
C VAL A 18 60.80 -16.28 2.15
N SER A 19 59.76 -16.94 1.60
CA SER A 19 59.25 -18.31 1.79
C SER A 19 58.66 -18.82 3.12
N ILE A 20 57.35 -19.09 3.07
CA ILE A 20 56.64 -20.36 3.35
C ILE A 20 57.37 -21.42 4.19
N LEU A 21 56.85 -21.74 5.39
CA LEU A 21 56.52 -23.12 5.85
C LEU A 21 55.92 -23.16 7.28
N ARG A 22 54.75 -23.82 7.38
CA ARG A 22 54.23 -24.67 8.48
C ARG A 22 53.87 -24.07 9.87
N ARG A 23 52.55 -24.13 10.11
CA ARG A 23 51.79 -24.66 11.28
C ARG A 23 52.04 -24.10 12.70
N ALA A 24 50.92 -23.66 13.26
CA ALA A 24 50.45 -23.73 14.66
C ALA A 24 50.87 -22.60 15.63
N CYS A 25 49.89 -21.75 15.98
CA CYS A 25 49.67 -21.10 17.28
C CYS A 25 48.20 -20.61 17.27
N VAL A 26 47.27 -21.28 17.94
CA VAL A 26 46.83 -21.05 19.34
C VAL A 26 46.17 -19.68 19.53
N ALA A 27 44.92 -19.77 19.98
CA ALA A 27 43.94 -18.75 20.33
C ALA A 27 44.47 -17.48 21.02
N LEU A 28 43.93 -16.34 20.59
CA LEU A 28 43.65 -15.21 21.47
C LEU A 28 42.36 -14.51 20.98
N LEU A 29 41.21 -15.03 21.41
CA LEU A 29 39.93 -14.33 21.32
C LEU A 29 39.92 -13.26 22.42
N LEU A 30 40.12 -12.01 22.04
CA LEU A 30 39.81 -10.85 22.89
C LEU A 30 38.30 -10.72 22.97
N ALA A 31 37.76 -11.00 24.16
CA ALA A 31 36.41 -10.65 24.54
C ALA A 31 36.29 -9.11 24.55
N VAL A 32 35.69 -8.56 23.50
CA VAL A 32 35.10 -7.22 23.56
C VAL A 32 33.73 -7.39 24.19
N GLY A 33 33.65 -7.15 25.49
CA GLY A 33 32.37 -7.05 26.18
C GLY A 33 31.56 -5.93 25.55
N ALA A 34 30.42 -6.28 24.95
CA ALA A 34 29.41 -5.32 24.56
C ALA A 34 28.91 -4.62 25.84
N ALA A 35 29.25 -3.35 25.99
CA ALA A 35 28.62 -2.51 27.00
C ALA A 35 27.12 -2.44 26.69
N PRO A 36 26.24 -2.47 27.71
CA PRO A 36 24.82 -2.30 27.48
C PRO A 36 24.60 -0.91 26.86
N VAL A 37 23.98 -0.88 25.68
CA VAL A 37 23.44 0.35 25.12
C VAL A 37 22.36 0.79 26.09
N ALA A 38 22.68 1.77 26.94
CA ALA A 38 21.66 2.47 27.71
C ALA A 38 20.69 3.06 26.69
N ALA A 39 19.39 2.75 26.84
CA ALA A 39 18.35 3.39 26.05
C ALA A 39 18.48 4.91 26.24
N GLU A 40 19.00 5.61 25.23
CA GLU A 40 18.92 7.06 25.20
C GLU A 40 17.43 7.41 25.24
N VAL A 41 17.03 8.11 26.31
CA VAL A 41 15.73 8.77 26.33
C VAL A 41 15.79 9.81 25.22
N MET A 42 15.10 9.55 24.11
CA MET A 42 15.02 10.50 23.01
C MET A 42 14.53 11.84 23.55
N ALA A 43 15.16 12.93 23.12
CA ALA A 43 14.69 14.26 23.48
C ALA A 43 13.23 14.43 23.01
N PRO A 44 12.41 15.21 23.74
CA PRO A 44 11.06 15.52 23.30
C PRO A 44 11.11 16.12 21.89
N HIS A 45 10.40 15.50 20.94
CA HIS A 45 10.38 15.90 19.54
C HIS A 45 8.95 15.96 19.02
N TRP A 46 8.71 16.82 18.04
CA TRP A 46 7.45 16.84 17.31
C TRP A 46 7.40 15.70 16.31
N THR A 47 6.21 15.17 16.06
CA THR A 47 6.01 14.12 15.06
C THR A 47 4.97 14.57 14.04
N LEU A 48 5.34 14.56 12.77
CA LEU A 48 4.42 14.80 11.65
C LEU A 48 4.14 13.48 10.94
N VAL A 49 2.87 13.10 10.88
CA VAL A 49 2.43 11.86 10.23
C VAL A 49 1.51 12.24 9.08
N GLY A 50 1.87 11.85 7.86
CA GLY A 50 1.09 12.12 6.65
C GLY A 50 0.61 10.84 5.96
N TRP A 51 -0.43 10.97 5.12
CA TRP A 51 -0.94 9.87 4.30
C TRP A 51 -1.72 10.40 3.09
N ASN A 52 -1.93 9.51 2.10
CA ASN A 52 -2.94 9.69 1.05
C ASN A 52 -4.27 9.07 1.49
N ASP A 53 -5.41 9.65 1.18
CA ASP A 53 -6.73 9.22 1.71
C ASP A 53 -7.28 7.88 1.15
N LEU A 54 -6.81 7.42 -0.02
CA LEU A 54 -7.33 6.21 -0.69
C LEU A 54 -6.29 5.11 -0.85
N GLY A 55 -5.01 5.48 -0.78
CA GLY A 55 -3.87 4.65 -1.16
C GLY A 55 -3.68 4.52 -2.68
N MET A 56 -4.60 5.05 -3.51
CA MET A 56 -4.46 5.17 -4.97
C MET A 56 -5.54 6.07 -5.55
N HIS A 57 -5.15 7.09 -6.32
CA HIS A 57 -6.08 7.86 -7.15
C HIS A 57 -5.97 7.49 -8.62
N CYS A 58 -7.09 7.61 -9.33
CA CYS A 58 -7.16 7.33 -10.77
C CYS A 58 -7.37 8.62 -11.53
N MET A 59 -6.84 8.68 -12.75
CA MET A 59 -7.12 9.74 -13.71
C MET A 59 -7.32 9.15 -15.10
N ASP A 60 -7.97 9.90 -15.99
CA ASP A 60 -8.03 9.54 -17.41
C ASP A 60 -6.68 9.80 -18.10
N ALA A 61 -6.26 8.87 -18.96
CA ALA A 61 -5.07 9.06 -19.81
C ALA A 61 -5.24 10.18 -20.86
N SER A 62 -6.49 10.52 -21.24
CA SER A 62 -6.83 11.61 -22.16
C SER A 62 -8.21 12.18 -21.86
N TYR A 63 -8.39 13.47 -22.16
CA TYR A 63 -9.60 14.25 -21.86
C TYR A 63 -10.35 14.75 -23.11
N ASP A 64 -9.90 14.37 -24.31
CA ASP A 64 -10.40 14.89 -25.60
C ASP A 64 -11.72 14.27 -26.10
N VAL A 65 -12.11 13.10 -25.60
CA VAL A 65 -13.37 12.43 -25.96
C VAL A 65 -14.36 12.38 -24.82
N PHE A 66 -13.96 11.78 -23.70
CA PHE A 66 -14.73 11.78 -22.47
C PHE A 66 -13.81 11.74 -21.25
N SER A 67 -14.35 12.09 -20.10
CA SER A 67 -13.68 11.92 -18.80
C SER A 67 -14.59 11.25 -17.78
N ILE A 68 -13.99 10.33 -17.03
CA ILE A 68 -14.54 9.71 -15.83
C ILE A 68 -13.96 10.39 -14.58
N LEU A 69 -12.65 10.65 -14.54
CA LEU A 69 -11.97 11.25 -13.39
C LEU A 69 -10.88 12.27 -13.81
N PRO A 70 -10.83 13.46 -13.18
CA PRO A 70 -9.73 14.40 -13.38
C PRO A 70 -8.42 13.86 -12.77
N PRO A 71 -7.26 14.47 -13.07
CA PRO A 71 -6.08 14.28 -12.25
C PRO A 71 -6.38 14.80 -10.85
N TYR A 72 -6.25 13.93 -9.85
CA TYR A 72 -6.69 14.21 -8.49
C TYR A 72 -5.86 13.39 -7.51
N ASN A 73 -5.48 13.98 -6.38
CA ASN A 73 -4.91 13.27 -5.26
C ASN A 73 -5.14 14.09 -3.99
N THR A 74 -5.47 13.40 -2.89
CA THR A 74 -5.71 14.04 -1.59
C THR A 74 -4.72 13.51 -0.58
N ILE A 75 -4.05 14.41 0.12
CA ILE A 75 -3.13 14.09 1.20
C ILE A 75 -3.57 14.77 2.50
N HIS A 76 -3.33 14.08 3.60
CA HIS A 76 -3.61 14.55 4.94
C HIS A 76 -2.37 14.47 5.82
N ALA A 77 -2.35 15.26 6.89
CA ALA A 77 -1.32 15.15 7.91
C ALA A 77 -1.82 15.55 9.30
N GLN A 78 -1.31 14.88 10.33
CA GLN A 78 -1.50 15.22 11.72
C GLN A 78 -0.16 15.52 12.39
N LEU A 79 -0.13 16.58 13.18
CA LEU A 79 1.05 17.01 13.93
C LEU A 79 0.85 16.72 15.41
N VAL A 80 1.84 16.11 16.04
CA VAL A 80 1.83 15.67 17.43
C VAL A 80 2.89 16.45 18.20
N TYR A 81 2.51 17.02 19.35
CA TYR A 81 3.43 17.70 20.25
C TYR A 81 4.43 16.72 20.87
N PRO A 82 5.56 17.21 21.41
CA PRO A 82 6.51 16.35 22.12
C PRO A 82 5.98 15.59 23.34
N ASP A 83 4.84 15.99 23.90
CA ASP A 83 4.17 15.27 24.99
C ASP A 83 3.21 14.15 24.49
N GLY A 84 3.04 14.03 23.17
CA GLY A 84 2.16 13.06 22.51
C GLY A 84 0.72 13.52 22.32
N SER A 85 0.37 14.75 22.69
CA SER A 85 -0.94 15.31 22.38
C SER A 85 -1.03 15.78 20.92
N LEU A 86 -2.24 15.77 20.36
CA LEU A 86 -2.48 16.19 18.98
C LEU A 86 -2.64 17.71 18.87
N VAL A 87 -2.05 18.32 17.84
CA VAL A 87 -2.29 19.73 17.48
C VAL A 87 -3.70 19.90 16.93
N THR A 88 -4.50 20.75 17.58
CA THR A 88 -5.92 20.98 17.22
C THR A 88 -6.25 22.42 16.85
N ASP A 89 -5.36 23.38 17.14
CA ASP A 89 -5.51 24.79 16.77
C ASP A 89 -4.16 25.40 16.30
N PRO A 90 -3.62 24.96 15.16
CA PRO A 90 -2.32 25.44 14.68
C PRO A 90 -2.31 26.93 14.36
N ALA A 91 -3.47 27.53 14.07
CA ALA A 91 -3.57 28.94 13.70
C ALA A 91 -3.22 29.88 14.86
N SER A 92 -3.64 29.55 16.10
CA SER A 92 -3.30 30.36 17.28
C SER A 92 -1.82 30.28 17.66
N GLU A 93 -1.13 29.23 17.23
CA GLU A 93 0.31 29.01 17.45
C GLU A 93 1.19 29.45 16.27
N GLY A 94 0.57 29.90 15.17
CA GLY A 94 1.27 30.27 13.95
C GLY A 94 1.98 29.09 13.26
N ILE A 95 1.45 27.87 13.44
CA ILE A 95 1.96 26.65 12.81
C ILE A 95 1.41 26.55 11.40
N VAL A 96 2.30 26.27 10.44
CA VAL A 96 1.95 26.02 9.03
C VAL A 96 2.51 24.67 8.59
N VAL A 97 1.74 23.94 7.80
CA VAL A 97 2.21 22.73 7.11
C VAL A 97 2.19 22.96 5.61
N THR A 98 3.27 22.59 4.95
CA THR A 98 3.42 22.70 3.50
C THR A 98 3.79 21.36 2.87
N TYR A 99 3.54 21.20 1.58
CA TYR A 99 4.03 20.08 0.77
C TYR A 99 4.86 20.54 -0.43
N GLU A 100 5.82 19.71 -0.83
CA GLU A 100 6.66 19.90 -2.02
C GLU A 100 7.09 18.55 -2.61
N GLY A 101 7.42 18.51 -3.91
CA GLY A 101 7.84 17.27 -4.57
C GLY A 101 9.26 16.88 -4.16
N VAL A 102 9.50 15.59 -3.95
CA VAL A 102 10.82 15.04 -3.64
C VAL A 102 11.12 13.83 -4.51
N ALA A 103 12.40 13.55 -4.72
CA ALA A 103 12.82 12.34 -5.38
C ALA A 103 12.53 11.13 -4.48
N ASP A 104 12.06 10.05 -5.09
CA ASP A 104 12.01 8.76 -4.42
C ASP A 104 13.43 8.16 -4.24
N PRO A 105 13.58 7.02 -3.55
CA PRO A 105 14.88 6.37 -3.39
C PRO A 105 15.59 5.97 -4.70
N ASP A 106 14.86 5.87 -5.82
CA ASP A 106 15.44 5.61 -7.15
C ASP A 106 15.82 6.91 -7.89
N GLY A 107 15.62 8.08 -7.26
CA GLY A 107 15.93 9.38 -7.83
C GLY A 107 14.82 9.95 -8.72
N VAL A 108 13.64 9.35 -8.76
CA VAL A 108 12.51 9.78 -9.60
C VAL A 108 11.69 10.85 -8.87
N VAL A 109 11.54 12.02 -9.50
CA VAL A 109 10.81 13.18 -8.95
C VAL A 109 9.66 13.60 -9.85
N ASN A 110 8.61 14.17 -9.25
CA ASN A 110 7.44 14.68 -9.96
C ASN A 110 6.93 15.97 -9.30
N VAL A 111 7.41 17.13 -9.78
CA VAL A 111 7.05 18.45 -9.22
C VAL A 111 5.97 19.16 -10.03
N THR A 112 5.74 18.78 -11.28
CA THR A 112 4.80 19.43 -12.20
C THR A 112 4.07 18.40 -13.04
N SER A 113 2.84 18.70 -13.46
CA SER A 113 2.04 17.90 -14.38
C SER A 113 1.92 18.53 -15.77
N VAL A 114 2.51 19.71 -15.97
CA VAL A 114 2.55 20.40 -17.26
C VAL A 114 3.23 19.52 -18.32
N GLY A 115 2.59 19.39 -19.48
CA GLY A 115 3.09 18.59 -20.60
C GLY A 115 2.95 17.07 -20.41
N LYS A 116 2.31 16.62 -19.32
CA LYS A 116 2.11 15.19 -19.01
C LYS A 116 0.66 14.72 -19.18
N THR A 117 -0.26 15.65 -19.35
CA THR A 117 -1.69 15.40 -19.56
C THR A 117 -2.31 16.53 -20.39
N THR A 118 -3.43 16.26 -21.04
CA THR A 118 -4.26 17.24 -21.78
C THR A 118 -5.37 17.85 -20.92
N PHE A 119 -5.41 17.56 -19.62
CA PHE A 119 -6.48 17.98 -18.72
C PHE A 119 -6.82 19.48 -18.80
N TRP A 120 -5.81 20.36 -18.74
CA TRP A 120 -6.03 21.81 -18.77
C TRP A 120 -6.55 22.34 -20.11
N ASP A 121 -6.37 21.60 -21.21
CA ASP A 121 -6.94 21.96 -22.51
C ASP A 121 -8.46 21.78 -22.54
N TYR A 122 -8.99 20.85 -21.72
CA TYR A 122 -10.39 20.43 -21.74
C TYR A 122 -11.16 20.72 -20.45
N VAL A 123 -10.48 21.18 -19.38
CA VAL A 123 -11.10 21.41 -18.07
C VAL A 123 -12.28 22.39 -18.12
N GLY A 124 -12.22 23.40 -18.98
CA GLY A 124 -13.33 24.34 -19.19
C GLY A 124 -14.57 23.69 -19.77
N ALA A 125 -14.41 22.80 -20.76
CA ALA A 125 -15.53 22.11 -21.39
C ALA A 125 -16.13 21.03 -20.48
N LEU A 126 -15.27 20.28 -19.79
CA LEU A 126 -15.67 19.16 -18.93
C LEU A 126 -16.26 19.65 -17.60
N PHE A 127 -15.53 20.51 -16.89
CA PHE A 127 -15.79 20.89 -15.50
C PHE A 127 -16.27 22.33 -15.33
N GLY A 128 -16.32 23.13 -16.40
CA GLY A 128 -16.74 24.54 -16.32
C GLY A 128 -15.75 25.44 -15.58
N ALA A 129 -14.52 24.97 -15.36
CA ALA A 129 -13.48 25.70 -14.63
C ALA A 129 -12.44 26.31 -15.57
N SER A 130 -11.89 27.46 -15.19
CA SER A 130 -10.74 28.08 -15.86
C SER A 130 -9.55 27.98 -14.92
N LEU A 131 -8.69 26.99 -15.17
CA LEU A 131 -7.53 26.69 -14.33
C LEU A 131 -6.24 26.98 -15.11
N ALA A 132 -5.25 27.59 -14.45
CA ALA A 132 -3.91 27.63 -14.99
C ALA A 132 -3.26 26.23 -14.92
N PRO A 133 -2.22 25.96 -15.75
CA PRO A 133 -1.47 24.71 -15.64
C PRO A 133 -0.98 24.48 -14.21
N ASP A 134 -0.92 23.21 -13.79
CA ASP A 134 -0.63 22.76 -12.42
C ASP A 134 -1.68 23.11 -11.34
N GLN A 135 -2.75 23.83 -11.66
CA GLN A 135 -3.85 24.06 -10.71
C GLN A 135 -4.85 22.91 -10.69
N GLY A 136 -5.23 22.48 -9.48
CA GLY A 136 -6.22 21.44 -9.22
C GLY A 136 -7.65 21.97 -9.10
N LEU A 137 -8.64 21.10 -9.31
CA LEU A 137 -10.07 21.47 -9.24
C LEU A 137 -10.52 21.87 -7.84
N ALA A 138 -9.88 21.35 -6.79
CA ALA A 138 -10.18 21.70 -5.40
C ALA A 138 -9.33 22.88 -4.88
N GLY A 139 -8.56 23.54 -5.75
CA GLY A 139 -7.79 24.75 -5.43
C GLY A 139 -6.40 24.51 -4.84
N PHE A 140 -5.94 23.25 -4.79
CA PHE A 140 -4.56 22.91 -4.46
C PHE A 140 -3.77 22.61 -5.72
N ASP A 141 -2.53 23.12 -5.75
CA ASP A 141 -1.70 23.12 -6.95
C ASP A 141 -0.57 22.10 -6.82
N MET A 142 -0.03 21.66 -7.95
CA MET A 142 1.31 21.07 -7.97
C MET A 142 2.35 22.14 -7.54
N PRO A 143 3.49 21.73 -6.93
CA PRO A 143 4.60 22.65 -6.62
C PRO A 143 5.14 23.41 -7.84
N GLY A 144 4.99 22.84 -9.04
CA GLY A 144 5.43 23.38 -10.32
C GLY A 144 6.92 23.21 -10.54
N ALA A 145 7.43 23.63 -11.71
CA ALA A 145 8.83 23.43 -12.10
C ALA A 145 9.87 24.05 -11.14
N GLY A 146 9.49 25.07 -10.39
CA GLY A 146 10.34 25.66 -9.33
C GLY A 146 10.28 24.93 -7.98
N ASN A 147 9.46 23.88 -7.88
CA ASN A 147 9.15 23.13 -6.67
C ASN A 147 8.80 24.02 -5.47
N VAL A 148 7.93 25.01 -5.71
CA VAL A 148 7.55 25.96 -4.65
C VAL A 148 6.64 25.25 -3.66
N ALA A 149 7.04 25.23 -2.39
CA ALA A 149 6.25 24.67 -1.31
C ALA A 149 4.83 25.25 -1.29
N ARG A 150 3.83 24.36 -1.18
CA ARG A 150 2.41 24.71 -1.19
C ARG A 150 1.83 24.52 0.20
N ALA A 151 1.03 25.48 0.65
CA ALA A 151 0.40 25.41 1.96
C ALA A 151 -0.73 24.37 1.98
N MET A 152 -0.79 23.59 3.06
CA MET A 152 -1.96 22.78 3.39
C MET A 152 -2.97 23.61 4.18
N ARG A 153 -4.25 23.29 4.05
CA ARG A 153 -5.33 23.89 4.85
C ARG A 153 -5.54 23.04 6.09
N PHE A 154 -5.71 23.65 7.27
CA PHE A 154 -6.15 22.90 8.45
C PHE A 154 -7.67 22.73 8.45
N ASP A 155 -8.14 21.49 8.63
CA ASP A 155 -9.54 21.15 8.84
C ASP A 155 -9.80 20.99 10.34
N VAL A 156 -10.58 21.91 10.88
CA VAL A 156 -10.90 21.95 12.32
C VAL A 156 -11.84 20.82 12.75
N ALA A 157 -12.68 20.28 11.86
CA ALA A 157 -13.61 19.21 12.20
C ALA A 157 -12.87 17.87 12.34
N GLU A 158 -11.87 17.67 11.50
CA GLU A 158 -11.09 16.43 11.43
C GLU A 158 -9.74 16.53 12.18
N SER A 159 -9.35 17.73 12.63
CA SER A 159 -8.07 17.99 13.32
C SER A 159 -6.85 17.52 12.52
N TRP A 160 -6.82 17.85 11.23
CA TRP A 160 -5.71 17.54 10.33
C TRP A 160 -5.42 18.65 9.32
N PHE A 161 -4.26 18.60 8.68
CA PHE A 161 -3.95 19.40 7.50
C PHE A 161 -4.36 18.63 6.24
N THR A 162 -4.85 19.32 5.21
CA THR A 162 -5.28 18.74 3.94
C THR A 162 -4.67 19.46 2.74
N GLY A 163 -4.27 18.68 1.74
CA GLY A 163 -4.02 19.11 0.36
C GLY A 163 -4.91 18.28 -0.56
N GLU A 164 -6.03 18.85 -1.00
CA GLU A 164 -7.08 18.13 -1.71
C GLU A 164 -7.04 18.38 -3.21
N GLY A 165 -7.20 17.34 -4.03
CA GLY A 165 -7.34 17.50 -5.48
C GLY A 165 -6.10 18.01 -6.19
N ILE A 166 -4.92 17.65 -5.69
CA ILE A 166 -3.63 17.94 -6.32
C ILE A 166 -3.58 17.21 -7.68
N PRO A 167 -3.34 17.91 -8.81
CA PRO A 167 -3.45 17.31 -10.14
C PRO A 167 -2.17 16.58 -10.56
N ILE A 168 -1.70 15.64 -9.74
CA ILE A 168 -0.50 14.84 -10.00
C ILE A 168 -0.79 13.76 -11.07
N THR A 169 0.23 13.38 -11.85
CA THR A 169 0.14 12.39 -12.93
C THR A 169 1.14 11.25 -12.72
N PRO A 170 0.93 10.04 -13.28
CA PRO A 170 1.84 8.90 -13.11
C PRO A 170 3.10 8.99 -13.97
N LYS A 171 3.47 10.20 -14.43
CA LYS A 171 4.65 10.46 -15.25
C LYS A 171 5.55 11.44 -14.50
N SER A 172 6.81 11.04 -14.30
CA SER A 172 7.81 11.85 -13.62
C SER A 172 8.27 13.02 -14.50
N ASP A 173 9.03 13.95 -13.93
CA ASP A 173 9.59 15.08 -14.67
C ASP A 173 10.61 14.62 -15.73
N GLY A 174 11.31 13.52 -15.46
CA GLY A 174 12.21 12.86 -16.42
C GLY A 174 11.49 12.03 -17.49
N GLY A 175 10.15 11.98 -17.47
CA GLY A 175 9.34 11.21 -18.42
C GLY A 175 9.15 9.74 -18.10
N HIS A 176 9.75 9.24 -17.02
CA HIS A 176 9.55 7.87 -16.54
C HIS A 176 8.14 7.69 -15.97
N ARG A 177 7.51 6.56 -16.23
CA ARG A 177 6.26 6.22 -15.56
C ARG A 177 6.54 5.86 -14.11
N SER A 178 5.94 6.59 -13.18
CA SER A 178 6.01 6.34 -11.74
C SER A 178 4.64 6.53 -11.13
N ALA A 179 4.04 5.44 -10.67
CA ALA A 179 2.74 5.45 -10.01
C ALA A 179 2.83 5.85 -8.53
N TYR A 180 4.04 6.04 -8.00
CA TYR A 180 4.30 6.31 -6.58
C TYR A 180 5.19 7.55 -6.38
N PRO A 181 4.84 8.71 -6.99
CA PRO A 181 5.57 9.94 -6.75
C PRO A 181 5.52 10.32 -5.27
N MET A 182 6.55 11.01 -4.78
CA MET A 182 6.70 11.33 -3.36
C MET A 182 6.68 12.84 -3.11
N PHE A 183 5.94 13.25 -2.07
CA PHE A 183 6.02 14.61 -1.54
C PHE A 183 6.60 14.59 -0.12
N ARG A 184 7.33 15.65 0.22
CA ARG A 184 7.70 15.95 1.59
C ARG A 184 6.71 16.93 2.19
N LEU A 185 6.22 16.59 3.39
CA LEU A 185 5.41 17.45 4.23
C LEU A 185 6.30 18.10 5.28
N VAL A 186 6.14 19.40 5.51
CA VAL A 186 6.99 20.17 6.42
C VAL A 186 6.12 21.02 7.33
N ALA A 187 6.23 20.81 8.64
CA ALA A 187 5.61 21.64 9.67
C ALA A 187 6.59 22.69 10.17
N ARG A 188 6.18 23.95 10.18
CA ARG A 188 6.95 25.08 10.72
C ARG A 188 6.15 25.87 11.74
N GLY A 189 6.83 26.36 12.77
CA GLY A 189 6.23 27.23 13.77
C GLY A 189 6.23 28.70 13.36
N SER A 190 5.76 29.56 14.26
CA SER A 190 5.54 30.98 13.99
C SER A 190 6.79 31.78 13.61
N SER A 191 7.99 31.31 13.98
CA SER A 191 9.26 31.95 13.58
C SER A 191 9.87 31.36 12.31
N GLY A 192 9.20 30.38 11.69
CA GLY A 192 9.65 29.64 10.52
C GLY A 192 10.59 28.46 10.84
N GLU A 193 10.81 28.19 12.12
CA GLU A 193 11.58 27.05 12.60
C GLU A 193 10.94 25.73 12.17
N LEU A 194 11.76 24.74 11.83
CA LEU A 194 11.28 23.39 11.53
C LEU A 194 10.81 22.73 12.83
N LEU A 195 9.56 22.28 12.85
CA LEU A 195 9.02 21.46 13.94
C LEU A 195 9.21 19.98 13.63
N ALA A 196 8.72 19.53 12.47
CA ALA A 196 8.83 18.16 11.99
C ALA A 196 8.67 18.11 10.46
N GLU A 197 9.17 17.05 9.83
CA GLU A 197 8.91 16.74 8.42
C GLU A 197 8.75 15.24 8.22
N THR A 198 8.05 14.86 7.16
CA THR A 198 7.88 13.46 6.73
C THR A 198 7.74 13.40 5.21
N SER A 199 7.99 12.23 4.62
CA SER A 199 7.77 12.01 3.18
C SER A 199 6.74 10.92 2.96
N ILE A 200 5.81 11.18 2.05
CA ILE A 200 4.69 10.30 1.74
C ILE A 200 4.56 10.08 0.24
N VAL A 201 3.87 9.00 -0.14
CA VAL A 201 3.55 8.69 -1.52
C VAL A 201 2.23 9.36 -1.89
N LEU A 202 2.15 9.89 -3.13
CA LEU A 202 0.92 10.38 -3.77
C LEU A 202 0.55 9.44 -4.92
N PRO A 203 0.03 8.25 -4.59
CA PRO A 203 -0.14 7.21 -5.58
C PRO A 203 -1.19 7.58 -6.62
N VAL A 204 -0.83 7.49 -7.90
CA VAL A 204 -1.69 7.88 -9.02
C VAL A 204 -1.56 6.92 -10.19
N SER A 205 -2.66 6.69 -10.90
CA SER A 205 -2.71 5.75 -12.02
C SER A 205 -3.61 6.23 -13.16
N ASP A 206 -3.16 5.99 -14.39
CA ASP A 206 -3.92 6.13 -15.64
C ASP A 206 -4.19 4.78 -16.31
N GLU A 207 -4.11 3.66 -15.56
CA GLU A 207 -4.26 2.29 -16.11
C GLU A 207 -5.69 1.90 -16.46
N MET A 208 -6.68 2.65 -15.97
CA MET A 208 -8.09 2.40 -16.28
C MET A 208 -8.31 2.50 -17.79
N SER A 209 -8.66 1.38 -18.42
CA SER A 209 -8.84 1.33 -19.87
C SER A 209 -9.91 0.34 -20.29
N CYS A 210 -10.79 0.75 -21.21
CA CYS A 210 -11.83 -0.13 -21.77
C CYS A 210 -11.38 -0.82 -23.08
N LYS A 211 -10.11 -0.61 -23.48
CA LYS A 211 -9.59 -0.99 -24.80
C LYS A 211 -9.66 -2.48 -25.09
N THR A 212 -9.55 -3.34 -24.07
CA THR A 212 -9.58 -4.80 -24.23
C THR A 212 -10.86 -5.28 -24.93
N CYS A 213 -11.98 -4.58 -24.73
CA CYS A 213 -13.27 -4.95 -25.31
C CYS A 213 -13.83 -3.90 -26.27
N HIS A 214 -13.54 -2.62 -26.06
CA HIS A 214 -14.16 -1.53 -26.84
C HIS A 214 -13.27 -0.98 -27.95
N SER A 215 -12.04 -1.47 -28.13
CA SER A 215 -11.25 -1.09 -29.32
C SER A 215 -11.88 -1.67 -30.58
N SER A 216 -11.76 -0.95 -31.69
CA SER A 216 -12.22 -1.40 -33.00
C SER A 216 -11.60 -2.75 -33.35
N GLY A 217 -12.44 -3.72 -33.72
CA GLY A 217 -12.00 -5.08 -34.04
C GLY A 217 -11.63 -5.97 -32.86
N SER A 218 -11.87 -5.55 -31.61
CA SER A 218 -11.59 -6.37 -30.42
C SER A 218 -12.68 -7.43 -30.15
N SER A 219 -13.59 -7.20 -29.20
CA SER A 219 -14.66 -8.14 -28.87
C SER A 219 -15.93 -7.86 -29.66
N ALA A 220 -16.42 -8.84 -30.42
CA ALA A 220 -17.70 -8.72 -31.13
C ALA A 220 -18.88 -8.46 -30.17
N ALA A 221 -18.79 -8.89 -28.91
CA ALA A 221 -19.82 -8.66 -27.89
C ALA A 221 -19.93 -7.19 -27.44
N ALA A 222 -18.87 -6.41 -27.65
CA ALA A 222 -18.80 -4.99 -27.29
C ALA A 222 -18.90 -4.07 -28.51
N MET A 223 -19.09 -4.63 -29.71
CA MET A 223 -19.26 -3.86 -30.94
C MET A 223 -20.57 -3.06 -30.90
N PRO A 224 -20.53 -1.74 -31.17
CA PRO A 224 -21.76 -0.98 -31.35
C PRO A 224 -22.64 -1.61 -32.45
N PRO A 225 -23.97 -1.68 -32.28
CA PRO A 225 -24.89 -2.12 -33.32
C PRO A 225 -24.68 -1.44 -34.69
N SER A 226 -24.25 -0.19 -34.68
CA SER A 226 -23.91 0.58 -35.89
C SER A 226 -22.53 0.28 -36.48
N GLY A 227 -21.75 -0.61 -35.85
CA GLY A 227 -20.37 -0.93 -36.22
C GLY A 227 -19.32 -0.07 -35.50
N TRP A 228 -18.05 -0.46 -35.65
CA TRP A 228 -16.91 0.23 -35.06
C TRP A 228 -16.64 1.60 -35.69
N VAL A 229 -16.22 2.55 -34.85
CA VAL A 229 -15.62 3.81 -35.23
C VAL A 229 -14.11 3.66 -35.14
N TRP A 230 -13.46 3.57 -36.29
CA TRP A 230 -12.01 3.40 -36.39
C TRP A 230 -11.29 4.73 -36.18
N ASP A 231 -10.40 4.75 -35.19
CA ASP A 231 -9.53 5.90 -34.93
C ASP A 231 -8.07 5.46 -34.85
N SER A 232 -7.17 6.22 -35.49
CA SER A 232 -5.74 5.89 -35.51
C SER A 232 -5.06 6.10 -34.15
N ASN A 233 -5.65 6.90 -33.26
CA ASN A 233 -5.18 7.03 -31.88
C ASN A 233 -5.88 5.96 -31.02
N PRO A 234 -5.14 4.98 -30.46
CA PRO A 234 -5.73 3.90 -29.65
C PRO A 234 -6.52 4.39 -28.43
N GLU A 235 -6.07 5.48 -27.80
CA GLU A 235 -6.78 6.07 -26.65
C GLU A 235 -8.11 6.72 -27.09
N ARG A 236 -8.19 7.21 -28.33
CA ARG A 236 -9.40 7.81 -28.87
C ARG A 236 -10.38 6.77 -29.40
N ASP A 237 -9.86 5.72 -30.03
CA ASP A 237 -10.62 4.66 -30.69
C ASP A 237 -11.65 4.01 -29.76
N TYR A 238 -11.18 3.41 -28.66
CA TYR A 238 -12.10 2.73 -27.75
C TYR A 238 -13.08 3.71 -27.08
N ARG A 239 -12.64 4.96 -26.80
CA ARG A 239 -13.50 5.96 -26.17
C ARG A 239 -14.65 6.36 -27.08
N ARG A 240 -14.39 6.55 -28.38
CA ARG A 240 -15.42 6.81 -29.39
C ARG A 240 -16.39 5.64 -29.52
N ASN A 241 -15.88 4.41 -29.49
CA ASN A 241 -16.71 3.21 -29.54
C ASN A 241 -17.60 3.04 -28.31
N VAL A 242 -17.12 3.39 -27.12
CA VAL A 242 -17.94 3.42 -25.89
C VAL A 242 -19.10 4.41 -26.06
N LEU A 243 -18.84 5.64 -26.52
CA LEU A 243 -19.90 6.62 -26.75
C LEU A 243 -20.88 6.17 -27.85
N ARG A 244 -20.39 5.53 -28.91
CA ARG A 244 -21.24 5.00 -29.98
C ARG A 244 -22.16 3.89 -29.49
N LEU A 245 -21.62 2.94 -28.73
CA LEU A 245 -22.44 1.87 -28.13
C LEU A 245 -23.46 2.45 -27.16
N HIS A 246 -23.07 3.45 -26.36
CA HIS A 246 -24.00 4.16 -25.47
C HIS A 246 -25.16 4.78 -26.26
N ASP A 247 -24.87 5.54 -27.31
CA ASP A 247 -25.90 6.12 -28.18
C ASP A 247 -26.78 5.03 -28.82
N ASP A 248 -26.20 3.99 -29.40
CA ASP A 248 -26.95 2.93 -30.09
C ASP A 248 -27.96 2.22 -29.15
N LEU A 249 -27.63 2.12 -27.85
CA LEU A 249 -28.50 1.49 -26.85
C LEU A 249 -29.58 2.44 -26.31
N ASP A 250 -29.27 3.73 -26.17
CA ASP A 250 -30.05 4.64 -25.33
C ASP A 250 -30.69 5.82 -26.11
N LEU A 251 -30.31 6.10 -27.37
CA LEU A 251 -30.73 7.30 -28.15
C LEU A 251 -32.25 7.48 -28.29
N ALA A 252 -32.99 6.37 -28.40
CA ALA A 252 -34.45 6.38 -28.51
C ALA A 252 -35.17 6.67 -27.18
N SER A 253 -34.45 6.64 -26.05
CA SER A 253 -35.03 6.86 -24.72
C SER A 253 -35.35 8.34 -24.49
N PRO A 254 -36.59 8.68 -24.06
CA PRO A 254 -36.92 10.05 -23.67
C PRO A 254 -36.07 10.59 -22.51
N SER A 255 -35.70 9.72 -21.56
CA SER A 255 -34.86 10.14 -20.42
C SER A 255 -33.45 10.51 -20.88
N TYR A 256 -32.92 9.80 -21.87
CA TYR A 256 -31.61 10.11 -22.42
C TYR A 256 -31.61 11.39 -23.25
N GLN A 257 -32.66 11.64 -24.06
CA GLN A 257 -32.82 12.91 -24.77
C GLN A 257 -32.91 14.11 -23.82
N GLN A 258 -33.61 13.96 -22.69
CA GLN A 258 -33.63 14.97 -21.64
C GLN A 258 -32.25 15.16 -21.00
N ALA A 259 -31.50 14.07 -20.77
CA ALA A 259 -30.15 14.13 -20.23
C ALA A 259 -29.17 14.83 -21.17
N LEU A 260 -29.24 14.57 -22.49
CA LEU A 260 -28.45 15.27 -23.50
C LEU A 260 -28.72 16.78 -23.46
N ALA A 261 -30.00 17.18 -23.45
CA ALA A 261 -30.39 18.59 -23.38
C ALA A 261 -29.91 19.27 -22.09
N ALA A 262 -30.12 18.62 -20.94
CA ALA A 262 -29.66 19.13 -19.65
C ALA A 262 -28.13 19.22 -19.54
N GLY A 263 -27.42 18.28 -20.18
CA GLY A 263 -25.97 18.26 -20.24
C GLY A 263 -25.34 19.24 -21.24
N GLY A 264 -26.15 19.89 -22.09
CA GLY A 264 -25.67 20.77 -23.15
C GLY A 264 -25.05 20.03 -24.34
N TYR A 265 -25.45 18.77 -24.56
CA TYR A 265 -24.94 17.91 -25.63
C TYR A 265 -25.89 17.91 -26.85
N LEU A 266 -25.39 17.47 -28.00
CA LEU A 266 -26.21 17.41 -29.22
C LEU A 266 -27.32 16.36 -29.08
N ALA A 267 -28.53 16.69 -29.55
CA ALA A 267 -29.67 15.75 -29.56
C ALA A 267 -29.42 14.48 -30.40
N THR A 268 -28.44 14.52 -31.31
CA THR A 268 -28.00 13.37 -32.11
C THR A 268 -27.10 12.40 -31.35
N GLY A 269 -26.77 12.66 -30.08
CA GLY A 269 -26.02 11.75 -29.21
C GLY A 269 -24.65 12.25 -28.75
N LEU A 270 -24.06 11.52 -27.81
CA LEU A 270 -22.75 11.82 -27.22
C LEU A 270 -21.61 11.60 -28.22
N ALA A 271 -21.69 10.58 -29.08
CA ALA A 271 -20.68 10.32 -30.09
C ALA A 271 -20.61 11.46 -31.11
N ALA A 272 -21.76 11.98 -31.55
CA ALA A 272 -21.83 13.14 -32.44
C ALA A 272 -21.28 14.40 -31.76
N THR A 273 -21.56 14.57 -30.47
CA THR A 273 -21.07 15.69 -29.65
C THR A 273 -19.54 15.67 -29.55
N ALA A 274 -18.95 14.52 -29.22
CA ALA A 274 -17.51 14.34 -29.17
C ALA A 274 -16.84 14.49 -30.55
N ALA A 275 -17.49 14.03 -31.62
CA ALA A 275 -17.01 14.24 -32.99
C ALA A 275 -17.01 15.73 -33.41
N ALA A 276 -17.91 16.54 -32.83
CA ALA A 276 -17.93 17.99 -33.03
C ALA A 276 -16.89 18.76 -32.18
N GLY A 277 -16.07 18.06 -31.38
CA GLY A 277 -14.99 18.65 -30.58
C GLY A 277 -15.37 18.97 -29.13
N THR A 278 -16.56 18.60 -28.68
CA THR A 278 -16.97 18.79 -27.27
C THR A 278 -16.81 17.49 -26.49
N PRO A 279 -15.86 17.40 -25.55
CA PRO A 279 -15.67 16.18 -24.75
C PRO A 279 -16.82 15.98 -23.75
N ILE A 280 -17.04 14.72 -23.37
CA ILE A 280 -18.15 14.32 -22.50
C ILE A 280 -17.68 14.10 -21.07
N LEU A 281 -18.25 14.82 -20.11
CA LEU A 281 -18.09 14.46 -18.69
C LEU A 281 -19.18 13.46 -18.30
N CYS A 282 -18.80 12.20 -18.04
CA CYS A 282 -19.75 11.15 -17.67
C CYS A 282 -20.55 11.52 -16.41
N ALA A 283 -19.86 12.15 -15.46
CA ALA A 283 -20.45 12.59 -14.20
C ALA A 283 -21.59 13.61 -14.38
N ARG A 284 -21.61 14.37 -15.49
CA ARG A 284 -22.65 15.37 -15.76
C ARG A 284 -24.06 14.74 -15.77
N CYS A 285 -24.19 13.52 -16.29
CA CYS A 285 -25.44 12.78 -16.29
C CYS A 285 -25.50 11.74 -15.15
N HIS A 286 -24.41 11.01 -14.92
CA HIS A 286 -24.34 9.94 -13.93
C HIS A 286 -23.67 10.43 -12.65
N GLY A 287 -24.41 10.55 -11.54
CA GLY A 287 -23.84 11.03 -10.28
C GLY A 287 -22.59 10.25 -9.85
N SER A 288 -21.57 10.97 -9.35
CA SER A 288 -20.31 10.40 -8.87
C SER A 288 -19.89 11.03 -7.54
N ASN A 289 -19.46 10.21 -6.58
CA ASN A 289 -18.94 10.73 -5.31
C ASN A 289 -17.62 11.51 -5.47
N ALA A 290 -16.84 11.20 -6.51
CA ALA A 290 -15.59 11.90 -6.80
C ALA A 290 -15.82 13.34 -7.30
N LEU A 291 -17.02 13.65 -7.79
CA LEU A 291 -17.42 14.98 -8.24
C LEU A 291 -18.77 15.34 -7.60
N PRO A 292 -18.77 15.76 -6.32
CA PRO A 292 -20.00 16.07 -5.59
C PRO A 292 -20.87 17.09 -6.34
N GLY A 293 -22.20 16.93 -6.24
CA GLY A 293 -23.16 17.83 -6.90
C GLY A 293 -23.41 17.53 -8.38
N THR A 294 -22.81 16.47 -8.93
CA THR A 294 -23.06 16.00 -10.29
C THR A 294 -24.18 14.96 -10.37
N GLY A 295 -24.63 14.66 -11.60
CA GLY A 295 -25.69 13.70 -11.89
C GLY A 295 -27.05 14.34 -12.12
N LEU A 296 -27.89 13.64 -12.88
CA LEU A 296 -29.26 14.03 -13.16
C LEU A 296 -30.27 13.17 -12.40
N PRO A 297 -31.42 13.72 -11.99
CA PRO A 297 -32.50 12.93 -11.40
C PRO A 297 -32.92 11.79 -12.34
N ASN A 298 -33.18 10.61 -11.78
CA ASN A 298 -33.60 9.39 -12.51
C ASN A 298 -32.55 8.83 -13.49
N VAL A 299 -31.31 9.31 -13.46
CA VAL A 299 -30.17 8.65 -14.11
C VAL A 299 -29.37 7.94 -13.03
N ALA A 300 -29.13 6.64 -13.21
CA ALA A 300 -28.38 5.85 -12.25
C ALA A 300 -26.95 6.43 -12.07
N PRO A 301 -26.41 6.42 -10.84
CA PRO A 301 -25.05 6.90 -10.59
C PRO A 301 -24.03 6.07 -11.38
N LEU A 302 -22.82 6.61 -11.56
CA LEU A 302 -21.81 5.99 -12.41
C LEU A 302 -21.41 4.59 -11.91
N THR A 303 -21.35 4.41 -10.59
CA THR A 303 -21.06 3.10 -9.98
C THR A 303 -22.09 2.04 -10.37
N GLU A 304 -23.38 2.37 -10.39
CA GLU A 304 -24.43 1.45 -10.79
C GLU A 304 -24.39 1.21 -12.31
N SER A 305 -24.33 2.29 -13.07
CA SER A 305 -24.41 2.26 -14.55
C SER A 305 -23.28 1.46 -15.19
N VAL A 306 -22.07 1.55 -14.65
CA VAL A 306 -20.91 0.80 -15.15
C VAL A 306 -20.94 -0.63 -14.63
N HIS A 307 -20.96 -0.85 -13.31
CA HIS A 307 -20.79 -2.21 -12.78
C HIS A 307 -21.96 -3.13 -13.10
N ALA A 308 -23.22 -2.65 -13.02
CA ALA A 308 -24.38 -3.49 -13.29
C ALA A 308 -24.44 -3.96 -14.75
N ARG A 309 -24.09 -3.08 -15.71
CA ARG A 309 -24.05 -3.43 -17.14
C ARG A 309 -22.92 -4.41 -17.47
N HIS A 310 -21.82 -4.40 -16.72
CA HIS A 310 -20.65 -5.24 -17.00
C HIS A 310 -20.64 -6.57 -16.23
N ALA A 311 -21.43 -6.72 -15.17
CA ALA A 311 -21.39 -7.93 -14.32
C ALA A 311 -21.52 -9.24 -15.12
N SER A 312 -22.43 -9.30 -16.10
CA SER A 312 -22.65 -10.50 -16.92
C SER A 312 -21.72 -10.63 -18.13
N VAL A 313 -20.88 -9.63 -18.41
CA VAL A 313 -19.96 -9.64 -19.56
C VAL A 313 -18.86 -10.67 -19.32
N ILE A 314 -18.52 -11.43 -20.37
CA ILE A 314 -17.47 -12.45 -20.32
C ILE A 314 -16.11 -11.80 -20.59
N ASP A 315 -15.16 -11.99 -19.67
CA ASP A 315 -13.78 -11.55 -19.86
C ASP A 315 -13.12 -12.40 -20.95
N PRO A 316 -12.66 -11.79 -22.06
CA PRO A 316 -12.06 -12.54 -23.17
C PRO A 316 -10.74 -13.24 -22.79
N ARG A 317 -10.08 -12.84 -21.70
CA ARG A 317 -8.82 -13.44 -21.24
C ARG A 317 -9.02 -14.72 -20.44
N THR A 318 -10.10 -14.78 -19.66
CA THR A 318 -10.35 -15.89 -18.73
C THR A 318 -11.52 -16.77 -19.13
N GLY A 319 -12.41 -16.29 -20.01
CA GLY A 319 -13.67 -16.97 -20.35
C GLY A 319 -14.71 -16.95 -19.24
N LEU A 320 -14.44 -16.25 -18.13
CA LEU A 320 -15.35 -16.13 -16.98
C LEU A 320 -16.12 -14.81 -17.02
N PRO A 321 -17.34 -14.75 -16.47
CA PRO A 321 -18.02 -13.47 -16.23
C PRO A 321 -17.17 -12.52 -15.39
N LEU A 322 -17.27 -11.21 -15.63
CA LEU A 322 -16.60 -10.18 -14.82
C LEU A 322 -17.10 -10.17 -13.37
N ASP A 323 -18.34 -10.62 -13.11
CA ASP A 323 -18.88 -10.78 -11.76
C ASP A 323 -18.34 -12.01 -11.00
N SER A 324 -17.65 -12.92 -11.69
CA SER A 324 -17.16 -14.15 -11.06
C SER A 324 -16.12 -13.86 -9.99
N THR A 325 -16.30 -14.42 -8.80
CA THR A 325 -15.30 -14.37 -7.72
C THR A 325 -14.03 -15.17 -8.05
N LEU A 326 -14.07 -16.00 -9.10
CA LEU A 326 -12.91 -16.69 -9.65
C LEU A 326 -12.15 -15.84 -10.68
N ASN A 327 -12.74 -14.75 -11.17
CA ASN A 327 -12.13 -13.86 -12.15
C ASN A 327 -11.45 -12.66 -11.49
N ARG A 328 -10.28 -12.90 -10.91
CA ARG A 328 -9.49 -11.86 -10.23
C ARG A 328 -9.13 -10.66 -11.12
N SER A 329 -8.83 -10.91 -12.40
CA SER A 329 -8.42 -9.85 -13.34
C SER A 329 -9.57 -8.93 -13.76
N ALA A 330 -10.83 -9.28 -13.45
CA ALA A 330 -12.00 -8.51 -13.83
C ALA A 330 -11.88 -7.04 -13.36
N CYS A 331 -11.63 -6.82 -12.07
CA CYS A 331 -11.53 -5.47 -11.49
C CYS A 331 -10.38 -4.67 -12.09
N TYR A 332 -9.21 -5.29 -12.30
CA TYR A 332 -8.01 -4.63 -12.85
C TYR A 332 -8.12 -4.24 -14.32
N THR A 333 -9.22 -4.61 -14.99
CA THR A 333 -9.52 -4.09 -16.34
C THR A 333 -9.90 -2.62 -16.28
N CYS A 334 -10.66 -2.22 -15.25
CA CYS A 334 -11.26 -0.89 -15.14
C CYS A 334 -10.72 -0.10 -13.94
N HIS A 335 -9.97 -0.73 -13.05
CA HIS A 335 -9.31 -0.10 -11.92
C HIS A 335 -7.80 -0.30 -12.02
N PRO A 336 -6.99 0.57 -11.38
CA PRO A 336 -5.54 0.47 -11.39
C PRO A 336 -5.05 -0.94 -11.10
N GLY A 337 -4.21 -1.44 -12.00
CA GLY A 337 -3.97 -2.85 -12.22
C GLY A 337 -2.82 -3.43 -11.38
N SER A 338 -2.32 -4.58 -11.86
CA SER A 338 -1.18 -5.30 -11.28
C SER A 338 0.14 -4.55 -11.37
N THR A 339 0.28 -3.59 -12.30
CA THR A 339 1.49 -2.77 -12.45
C THR A 339 1.55 -1.73 -11.35
N THR A 340 0.48 -0.94 -11.20
CA THR A 340 0.36 0.03 -10.11
C THR A 340 0.06 -0.62 -8.75
N ARG A 341 -0.17 -1.95 -8.69
CA ARG A 341 -0.44 -2.73 -7.47
C ARG A 341 -1.35 -1.98 -6.51
N CYS A 342 -2.58 -1.66 -6.95
CA CYS A 342 -3.50 -0.84 -6.15
C CYS A 342 -3.66 -1.40 -4.73
N LEU A 343 -4.07 -2.66 -4.62
CA LEU A 343 -4.08 -3.42 -3.37
C LEU A 343 -2.66 -3.90 -3.04
N ARG A 344 -1.94 -3.11 -2.24
CA ARG A 344 -0.55 -3.39 -1.84
C ARG A 344 -0.27 -3.32 -0.34
N GLY A 345 -1.27 -2.98 0.46
CA GLY A 345 -1.15 -3.01 1.91
C GLY A 345 -1.05 -4.43 2.49
N ALA A 346 -1.08 -4.54 3.82
CA ALA A 346 -1.02 -5.79 4.55
C ALA A 346 -2.03 -6.85 4.06
N MET A 347 -3.24 -6.43 3.70
CA MET A 347 -4.26 -7.32 3.11
C MET A 347 -3.83 -7.89 1.75
N GLY A 348 -3.22 -7.06 0.88
CA GLY A 348 -2.72 -7.49 -0.43
C GLY A 348 -1.51 -8.43 -0.34
N LYS A 349 -0.81 -8.46 0.80
CA LYS A 349 0.29 -9.39 1.09
C LYS A 349 -0.17 -10.75 1.57
N ALA A 350 -1.44 -10.91 1.96
CA ALA A 350 -1.91 -12.16 2.50
C ALA A 350 -1.88 -13.24 1.40
N VAL A 351 -1.12 -14.31 1.65
CA VAL A 351 -0.97 -15.45 0.72
C VAL A 351 -1.58 -16.70 1.36
N ALA A 352 -2.41 -17.40 0.60
CA ALA A 352 -2.99 -18.68 0.98
C ALA A 352 -1.94 -19.79 0.89
N THR A 353 -2.22 -20.96 1.46
CA THR A 353 -1.32 -22.11 1.36
C THR A 353 -1.05 -22.56 -0.08
N SER A 354 -1.96 -22.30 -1.03
CA SER A 354 -1.70 -22.58 -2.45
C SER A 354 -0.63 -21.67 -3.08
N GLY A 355 -0.29 -20.55 -2.44
CA GLY A 355 0.50 -19.48 -3.02
C GLY A 355 -0.32 -18.40 -3.73
N ASP A 356 -1.65 -18.52 -3.78
CA ASP A 356 -2.52 -17.45 -4.28
C ASP A 356 -2.71 -16.35 -3.24
N LEU A 357 -3.11 -15.15 -3.66
CA LEU A 357 -3.50 -14.14 -2.67
C LEU A 357 -4.75 -14.60 -1.92
N ALA A 358 -4.68 -14.58 -0.59
CA ALA A 358 -5.77 -14.91 0.31
C ALA A 358 -6.86 -13.83 0.35
N ILE A 359 -6.52 -12.58 0.03
CA ILE A 359 -7.46 -11.45 -0.02
C ILE A 359 -7.33 -10.77 -1.39
N GLN A 360 -8.49 -10.46 -1.98
CA GLN A 360 -8.60 -9.77 -3.26
C GLN A 360 -9.66 -8.66 -3.17
N CYS A 361 -9.83 -7.86 -4.22
CA CYS A 361 -10.82 -6.78 -4.23
C CYS A 361 -12.22 -7.28 -3.87
N GLN A 362 -12.62 -8.44 -4.40
CA GLN A 362 -13.92 -9.06 -4.14
C GLN A 362 -14.08 -9.57 -2.72
N SER A 363 -12.99 -9.86 -2.00
CA SER A 363 -13.04 -10.24 -0.59
C SER A 363 -13.61 -9.11 0.29
N CYS A 364 -13.41 -7.86 -0.12
CA CYS A 364 -13.86 -6.69 0.62
C CYS A 364 -15.08 -6.04 -0.04
N HIS A 365 -15.06 -5.82 -1.36
CA HIS A 365 -16.12 -5.11 -2.09
C HIS A 365 -17.23 -6.02 -2.64
N GLY A 366 -16.97 -7.31 -2.79
CA GLY A 366 -17.85 -8.27 -3.48
C GLY A 366 -17.72 -8.23 -5.01
N GLY A 367 -18.64 -8.92 -5.69
CA GLY A 367 -18.71 -8.93 -7.16
C GLY A 367 -19.22 -7.61 -7.75
N MET A 368 -19.09 -7.46 -9.07
CA MET A 368 -19.59 -6.28 -9.81
C MET A 368 -21.09 -6.04 -9.62
N SER A 369 -21.89 -7.10 -9.57
CA SER A 369 -23.35 -7.00 -9.33
C SER A 369 -23.68 -6.37 -7.98
N ARG A 370 -22.84 -6.59 -6.95
CA ARG A 370 -22.96 -5.96 -5.64
C ARG A 370 -22.48 -4.51 -5.66
N VAL A 371 -21.31 -4.27 -6.24
CA VAL A 371 -20.77 -2.90 -6.34
C VAL A 371 -21.68 -1.98 -7.15
N GLY A 372 -22.38 -2.54 -8.13
CA GLY A 372 -23.39 -1.90 -8.95
C GLY A 372 -24.83 -2.11 -8.49
N SER A 373 -25.09 -2.53 -7.25
CA SER A 373 -26.46 -2.74 -6.79
C SER A 373 -27.22 -1.41 -6.66
N ALA A 374 -28.47 -1.39 -7.13
CA ALA A 374 -29.33 -0.21 -7.00
C ALA A 374 -29.44 0.22 -5.52
N GLY A 375 -29.26 1.51 -5.27
CA GLY A 375 -29.33 2.11 -3.93
C GLY A 375 -28.03 2.07 -3.13
N ARG A 376 -26.97 1.37 -3.58
CA ARG A 376 -25.65 1.43 -2.94
C ARG A 376 -25.04 2.81 -3.12
N VAL A 377 -24.65 3.45 -2.01
CA VAL A 377 -23.98 4.75 -2.03
C VAL A 377 -22.47 4.60 -2.14
N GLY A 378 -22.01 4.26 -3.34
CA GLY A 378 -20.61 4.33 -3.81
C GLY A 378 -19.51 4.43 -2.74
N TRP A 379 -18.71 5.52 -2.78
CA TRP A 379 -17.56 5.75 -1.89
C TRP A 379 -17.89 5.84 -0.39
N LEU A 380 -19.17 5.84 -0.01
CA LEU A 380 -19.63 5.91 1.38
C LEU A 380 -19.91 4.51 1.98
N GLU A 381 -20.25 3.54 1.15
CA GLU A 381 -20.47 2.14 1.56
C GLU A 381 -19.25 1.28 1.22
N GLN A 382 -18.07 1.73 1.66
CA GLN A 382 -16.85 0.95 1.54
C GLN A 382 -16.76 -0.08 2.68
N PRO A 383 -15.91 -1.12 2.52
CA PRO A 383 -15.74 -2.15 3.53
C PRO A 383 -15.20 -1.53 4.82
N SER A 384 -15.69 -2.03 5.96
CA SER A 384 -15.28 -1.56 7.29
C SER A 384 -14.47 -2.62 8.02
N CYS A 385 -13.56 -2.20 8.91
CA CYS A 385 -12.64 -3.10 9.60
C CYS A 385 -13.35 -4.25 10.31
N GLN A 386 -14.48 -3.95 10.98
CA GLN A 386 -15.29 -4.89 11.74
C GLN A 386 -15.89 -6.03 10.90
N GLN A 387 -15.91 -5.91 9.57
CA GLN A 387 -16.35 -6.98 8.68
C GLN A 387 -15.30 -8.11 8.57
N CYS A 388 -14.04 -7.87 8.90
CA CYS A 388 -13.01 -8.90 8.95
C CYS A 388 -12.43 -9.07 10.35
N HIS A 389 -12.25 -7.97 11.08
CA HIS A 389 -11.71 -7.90 12.43
C HIS A 389 -12.85 -7.96 13.45
N THR A 390 -13.29 -9.17 13.80
CA THR A 390 -14.56 -9.34 14.53
C THR A 390 -14.44 -9.20 16.04
N GLY A 391 -13.22 -9.05 16.55
CA GLY A 391 -12.98 -8.81 17.95
C GLY A 391 -11.63 -9.25 18.48
N THR A 392 -11.62 -9.59 19.77
CA THR A 392 -10.44 -10.02 20.53
C THR A 392 -10.22 -11.52 20.44
N ALA A 393 -9.11 -12.02 20.96
CA ALA A 393 -8.80 -13.44 21.03
C ALA A 393 -9.83 -14.26 21.84
N THR A 394 -10.50 -13.63 22.80
CA THR A 394 -11.52 -14.29 23.65
C THR A 394 -12.96 -13.95 23.26
N HIS A 395 -13.17 -12.88 22.49
CA HIS A 395 -14.49 -12.47 22.04
C HIS A 395 -14.44 -12.14 20.55
N ASN A 396 -14.68 -13.16 19.73
CA ASN A 396 -14.71 -13.09 18.28
C ASN A 396 -15.82 -14.00 17.74
N ASN A 397 -16.28 -13.75 16.51
CA ASN A 397 -17.37 -14.51 15.91
C ASN A 397 -16.90 -15.83 15.26
N GLY A 398 -15.89 -16.47 15.85
CA GLY A 398 -15.29 -17.72 15.37
C GLY A 398 -13.84 -17.59 14.91
N LEU A 399 -13.45 -16.43 14.36
CA LEU A 399 -12.06 -16.08 14.04
C LEU A 399 -11.78 -14.62 14.40
N ILE A 400 -10.57 -14.35 14.89
CA ILE A 400 -10.10 -12.98 15.18
C ILE A 400 -10.12 -12.12 13.90
N ARG A 401 -9.63 -12.70 12.79
CA ARG A 401 -9.60 -12.04 11.47
C ARG A 401 -10.04 -13.01 10.37
N TYR A 402 -10.93 -12.55 9.49
CA TYR A 402 -11.37 -13.26 8.29
C TYR A 402 -10.64 -12.73 7.04
N THR A 403 -10.59 -13.53 5.99
CA THR A 403 -10.06 -13.14 4.67
C THR A 403 -11.14 -12.59 3.74
N THR A 404 -12.37 -12.42 4.23
CA THR A 404 -13.50 -11.87 3.50
C THR A 404 -14.44 -11.15 4.45
N ALA A 405 -14.93 -9.99 4.01
CA ALA A 405 -15.91 -9.15 4.69
C ALA A 405 -17.31 -9.80 4.74
N PHE A 406 -17.50 -10.92 4.06
CA PHE A 406 -18.82 -11.54 3.87
C PHE A 406 -18.92 -12.92 4.51
N GLU A 407 -20.11 -13.21 5.03
CA GLU A 407 -20.54 -14.56 5.38
C GLU A 407 -20.72 -15.41 4.11
N PRO A 408 -20.75 -16.77 4.21
CA PRO A 408 -21.00 -17.63 3.06
C PRO A 408 -22.30 -17.33 2.31
N GLY A 409 -23.31 -16.76 3.00
CA GLY A 409 -24.57 -16.29 2.39
C GLY A 409 -24.48 -14.91 1.72
N GLY A 410 -23.32 -14.27 1.73
CA GLY A 410 -23.06 -12.97 1.12
C GLY A 410 -23.40 -11.76 2.00
N ALA A 411 -24.01 -11.92 3.18
CA ALA A 411 -24.21 -10.79 4.09
C ALA A 411 -22.86 -10.26 4.61
N PRO A 412 -22.69 -8.93 4.79
CA PRO A 412 -21.54 -8.39 5.51
C PRO A 412 -21.46 -8.98 6.93
N ARG A 413 -20.25 -9.29 7.38
CA ARG A 413 -20.02 -9.73 8.76
C ARG A 413 -20.18 -8.57 9.72
N VAL A 414 -20.60 -8.89 10.94
CA VAL A 414 -20.73 -7.93 12.04
C VAL A 414 -19.80 -8.37 13.16
N ALA A 415 -19.00 -7.45 13.69
CA ALA A 415 -18.15 -7.74 14.84
C ALA A 415 -18.98 -7.96 16.10
N VAL A 416 -18.52 -8.87 16.95
CA VAL A 416 -19.08 -9.08 18.29
C VAL A 416 -18.38 -8.21 19.34
N ASP A 417 -17.18 -7.72 19.01
CA ASP A 417 -16.38 -6.83 19.85
C ASP A 417 -15.80 -5.70 19.00
N SER A 418 -15.98 -4.46 19.46
CA SER A 418 -15.62 -3.25 18.71
C SER A 418 -14.18 -2.78 18.96
N THR A 419 -13.33 -3.56 19.62
CA THR A 419 -11.93 -3.18 19.93
C THR A 419 -11.15 -2.67 18.71
N PHE A 420 -11.41 -3.25 17.52
CA PHE A 420 -10.75 -2.92 16.25
C PHE A 420 -11.72 -2.34 15.20
N ALA A 421 -12.94 -1.96 15.62
CA ALA A 421 -13.93 -1.44 14.71
C ALA A 421 -13.62 0.01 14.31
N THR A 422 -14.12 0.39 13.13
CA THR A 422 -14.17 1.79 12.72
C THR A 422 -15.08 2.62 13.63
N GLU A 423 -14.89 3.94 13.65
CA GLU A 423 -15.80 4.81 14.39
C GLU A 423 -17.16 4.83 13.68
N PRO A 424 -18.28 4.53 14.38
CA PRO A 424 -19.57 4.46 13.72
C PRO A 424 -20.06 5.85 13.31
N ASN A 425 -20.84 5.92 12.23
CA ASN A 425 -21.44 7.16 11.70
C ASN A 425 -20.42 8.23 11.27
N ARG A 426 -19.26 7.80 10.77
CA ARG A 426 -18.22 8.66 10.18
C ARG A 426 -18.02 8.36 8.70
N PRO A 427 -18.08 9.38 7.82
CA PRO A 427 -18.14 10.81 8.12
C PRO A 427 -19.55 11.34 8.42
N MET A 428 -20.59 10.52 8.27
CA MET A 428 -21.98 10.94 8.49
C MET A 428 -22.86 9.77 8.97
N PRO A 429 -24.04 10.05 9.55
CA PRO A 429 -24.95 9.01 10.04
C PRO A 429 -25.24 7.90 9.02
N GLY A 430 -25.07 6.66 9.45
CA GLY A 430 -25.32 5.46 8.64
C GLY A 430 -24.11 4.92 7.85
N PHE A 431 -22.94 5.57 7.92
CA PHE A 431 -21.72 5.10 7.25
C PHE A 431 -20.55 5.00 8.22
N ASP A 432 -19.73 3.96 8.07
CA ASP A 432 -18.58 3.68 8.93
C ASP A 432 -17.32 3.51 8.06
N LEU A 433 -16.60 4.60 7.83
CA LEU A 433 -15.44 4.62 6.94
C LEU A 433 -14.12 4.68 7.69
N TYR A 434 -13.23 3.74 7.36
CA TYR A 434 -11.87 3.66 7.90
C TYR A 434 -11.09 4.98 7.75
N ARG A 435 -11.09 5.59 6.56
CA ARG A 435 -10.37 6.86 6.29
C ARG A 435 -10.89 8.08 7.06
N PHE A 436 -12.05 7.99 7.70
CA PHE A 436 -12.62 9.03 8.56
C PHE A 436 -12.75 8.58 10.03
N SER A 437 -12.14 7.44 10.37
CA SER A 437 -12.17 6.89 11.72
C SER A 437 -10.96 7.38 12.51
N TYR A 438 -11.17 7.53 13.81
CA TYR A 438 -10.18 8.01 14.76
C TYR A 438 -10.02 7.03 15.92
N GLY A 439 -8.84 7.03 16.53
CA GLY A 439 -8.54 6.30 17.74
C GLY A 439 -7.52 7.05 18.60
N HIS A 440 -7.19 6.51 19.76
CA HIS A 440 -6.04 6.91 20.57
C HIS A 440 -5.76 8.44 20.63
N GLY A 441 -6.65 9.20 21.27
CA GLY A 441 -6.47 10.65 21.44
C GLY A 441 -6.84 11.51 20.23
N GLY A 442 -7.61 10.96 19.27
CA GLY A 442 -8.07 11.68 18.08
C GLY A 442 -7.15 11.52 16.86
N LEU A 443 -6.21 10.58 16.91
CA LEU A 443 -5.34 10.24 15.81
C LEU A 443 -6.14 9.46 14.76
N ALA A 444 -6.04 9.86 13.49
CA ALA A 444 -6.72 9.19 12.39
C ALA A 444 -6.18 7.76 12.24
N CYS A 445 -7.05 6.81 11.91
CA CYS A 445 -6.62 5.42 11.71
C CYS A 445 -5.53 5.31 10.64
N GLU A 446 -5.65 6.06 9.55
CA GLU A 446 -4.67 6.09 8.45
C GLU A 446 -3.31 6.66 8.86
N ALA A 447 -3.25 7.52 9.87
CA ALA A 447 -1.97 8.02 10.39
C ALA A 447 -1.15 6.86 11.00
N CYS A 448 -1.79 5.94 11.74
CA CYS A 448 -1.12 4.79 12.32
C CYS A 448 -0.92 3.64 11.35
N HIS A 449 -1.97 3.33 10.58
CA HIS A 449 -2.07 2.10 9.80
C HIS A 449 -1.77 2.29 8.32
N GLY A 450 -1.65 3.52 7.82
CA GLY A 450 -1.50 3.83 6.40
C GLY A 450 -2.84 3.87 5.66
N SER A 451 -2.80 4.23 4.38
CA SER A 451 -4.00 4.41 3.56
C SER A 451 -4.74 3.10 3.30
N THR A 452 -6.06 3.15 3.07
CA THR A 452 -6.93 1.96 2.86
C THR A 452 -6.35 0.85 1.95
N HIS A 453 -5.72 1.19 0.82
CA HIS A 453 -5.11 0.19 -0.10
C HIS A 453 -3.60 -0.02 0.07
N ALA A 454 -2.98 0.75 0.97
CA ALA A 454 -1.54 0.75 1.25
C ALA A 454 -1.26 0.60 2.75
N GLU A 455 -2.17 -0.04 3.49
CA GLU A 455 -2.00 -0.25 4.93
C GLU A 455 -0.68 -0.97 5.24
N PHE A 456 -0.02 -0.53 6.31
CA PHE A 456 1.28 -1.02 6.67
C PHE A 456 1.26 -2.46 7.21
N PRO A 457 2.30 -3.26 6.92
CA PRO A 457 3.41 -2.93 6.04
C PRO A 457 2.99 -3.04 4.56
N ALA A 458 3.24 -2.01 3.76
CA ALA A 458 2.93 -1.99 2.34
C ALA A 458 3.98 -2.76 1.51
N LEU A 459 3.61 -3.32 0.37
CA LEU A 459 4.53 -4.05 -0.54
C LEU A 459 5.51 -3.10 -1.21
N HIS A 460 5.07 -1.90 -1.55
CA HIS A 460 5.94 -0.92 -2.20
C HIS A 460 6.75 -0.20 -1.13
N ARG A 461 8.08 -0.20 -1.28
CA ARG A 461 9.00 0.33 -0.27
C ARG A 461 8.73 1.81 0.06
N ASN A 462 8.36 2.63 -0.94
CA ASN A 462 8.16 4.06 -0.74
C ASN A 462 7.03 4.38 0.25
N ASP A 463 5.99 3.54 0.33
CA ASP A 463 4.90 3.74 1.30
C ASP A 463 5.44 3.56 2.74
N ASN A 464 6.44 2.70 2.95
CA ASN A 464 6.94 2.39 4.29
C ASN A 464 7.99 3.38 4.82
N LEU A 465 8.49 4.30 4.00
CA LEU A 465 9.61 5.19 4.36
C LEU A 465 9.29 6.07 5.56
N GLN A 466 8.07 6.61 5.66
CA GLN A 466 7.64 7.37 6.83
C GLN A 466 7.68 6.52 8.09
N SER A 467 7.12 5.31 8.04
CA SER A 467 7.09 4.41 9.18
C SER A 467 8.50 4.06 9.65
N GLU A 468 9.38 3.68 8.73
CA GLU A 468 10.77 3.40 9.04
C GLU A 468 11.50 4.62 9.63
N ALA A 469 11.27 5.82 9.10
CA ALA A 469 11.87 7.04 9.64
C ALA A 469 11.39 7.39 11.05
N ILE A 470 10.12 7.11 11.37
CA ILE A 470 9.50 7.49 12.64
C ILE A 470 9.80 6.48 13.77
N GLN A 471 9.76 5.18 13.49
CA GLN A 471 9.92 4.14 14.53
C GLN A 471 11.11 3.19 14.31
N GLY A 472 11.89 3.38 13.24
CA GLY A 472 13.08 2.58 12.94
C GLY A 472 12.80 1.23 12.27
N HIS A 473 11.53 0.91 11.97
CA HIS A 473 11.17 -0.31 11.24
C HIS A 473 9.88 -0.14 10.43
N VAL A 474 9.73 -0.99 9.42
CA VAL A 474 8.52 -1.04 8.57
C VAL A 474 7.34 -1.65 9.34
N GLY A 475 6.19 -0.97 9.37
CA GLY A 475 4.95 -1.47 9.97
C GLY A 475 3.95 -0.37 10.28
N MET A 476 2.82 -0.72 10.89
CA MET A 476 1.97 0.30 11.54
C MET A 476 2.75 0.97 12.67
N LEU A 477 2.46 2.23 12.96
CA LEU A 477 3.10 2.94 14.07
C LEU A 477 2.72 2.27 15.40
N ALA A 478 3.68 1.57 16.01
CA ALA A 478 3.47 0.77 17.22
C ALA A 478 4.46 1.11 18.34
N GLU A 479 5.58 1.75 18.02
CA GLU A 479 6.53 2.22 19.02
C GLU A 479 6.02 3.49 19.68
N CYS A 480 5.67 3.43 20.97
CA CYS A 480 5.09 4.59 21.66
C CYS A 480 6.00 5.83 21.63
N ALA A 481 7.33 5.62 21.58
CA ALA A 481 8.31 6.69 21.50
C ALA A 481 8.25 7.49 20.18
N ALA A 482 7.61 6.94 19.13
CA ALA A 482 7.37 7.62 17.87
C ALA A 482 6.55 8.91 18.02
N CYS A 483 5.66 8.96 19.02
CA CYS A 483 4.75 10.08 19.25
C CYS A 483 4.86 10.64 20.67
N HIS A 484 5.24 9.82 21.66
CA HIS A 484 5.38 10.25 23.05
C HIS A 484 6.85 10.52 23.38
N GLY A 485 7.34 11.70 23.00
CA GLY A 485 8.73 12.12 23.24
C GLY A 485 9.12 12.16 24.72
N GLY A 486 8.16 12.34 25.63
CA GLY A 486 8.36 12.22 27.09
C GLY A 486 8.39 10.78 27.63
N GLY A 487 8.14 9.79 26.77
CA GLY A 487 8.00 8.38 27.12
C GLY A 487 6.61 8.00 27.64
N VAL A 488 6.34 6.69 27.68
CA VAL A 488 5.11 6.10 28.25
C VAL A 488 5.47 5.31 29.51
N PRO A 489 4.71 5.44 30.62
CA PRO A 489 4.95 4.66 31.83
C PRO A 489 4.97 3.15 31.53
N PRO A 490 5.91 2.36 32.07
CA PRO A 490 6.08 0.98 31.61
C PRO A 490 4.88 0.08 31.95
N GLY A 491 4.16 0.31 33.06
CA GLY A 491 2.94 -0.42 33.41
C GLY A 491 1.64 0.12 32.79
N ALA A 492 1.71 1.08 31.85
CA ALA A 492 0.52 1.66 31.24
C ALA A 492 -0.23 0.63 30.38
N LEU A 493 -1.49 0.39 30.75
CA LEU A 493 -2.49 -0.26 29.91
C LEU A 493 -3.36 0.84 29.28
N GLY A 494 -3.79 0.66 28.03
CA GLY A 494 -4.69 1.62 27.37
C GLY A 494 -4.07 2.45 26.24
N GLY A 495 -3.00 1.95 25.62
CA GLY A 495 -2.57 2.42 24.30
C GLY A 495 -3.62 2.14 23.22
N PRO A 496 -3.29 2.36 21.94
CA PRO A 496 -4.18 2.04 20.83
C PRO A 496 -4.77 0.64 20.96
N HIS A 497 -6.08 0.48 20.82
CA HIS A 497 -6.78 -0.81 20.98
C HIS A 497 -6.57 -1.51 22.34
N GLY A 498 -6.21 -0.76 23.39
CA GLY A 498 -5.89 -1.33 24.70
C GLY A 498 -4.50 -1.97 24.79
N LEU A 499 -3.64 -1.75 23.78
CA LEU A 499 -2.26 -2.26 23.76
C LEU A 499 -1.44 -1.66 24.91
N HIS A 500 -0.45 -2.43 25.34
CA HIS A 500 0.57 -1.99 26.30
C HIS A 500 1.90 -1.78 25.57
N ARG A 501 2.84 -1.10 26.23
CA ARG A 501 4.20 -0.94 25.71
C ARG A 501 4.88 -2.31 25.60
N ILE A 502 5.69 -2.50 24.56
CA ILE A 502 6.56 -3.68 24.41
C ILE A 502 8.01 -3.25 24.65
N GLY A 503 8.82 -4.13 25.23
CA GLY A 503 10.25 -3.93 25.45
C GLY A 503 10.74 -4.29 26.86
N PRO A 504 12.04 -4.12 27.15
CA PRO A 504 12.65 -4.57 28.41
C PRO A 504 12.00 -3.98 29.67
N ALA A 505 11.55 -2.73 29.61
CA ALA A 505 10.87 -2.08 30.74
C ALA A 505 9.52 -2.74 31.06
N TRP A 506 8.76 -3.14 30.03
CA TRP A 506 7.53 -3.91 30.22
C TRP A 506 7.82 -5.31 30.77
N ILE A 507 8.83 -6.00 30.23
CA ILE A 507 9.21 -7.33 30.73
C ILE A 507 9.54 -7.31 32.22
N GLY A 508 10.24 -6.28 32.71
CA GLY A 508 10.54 -6.18 34.14
C GLY A 508 9.34 -5.88 35.04
N GLN A 509 8.22 -5.39 34.49
CA GLN A 509 7.08 -4.88 35.27
C GLN A 509 5.74 -5.59 34.98
N HIS A 510 5.67 -6.43 33.96
CA HIS A 510 4.42 -7.11 33.61
C HIS A 510 3.94 -8.07 34.72
N GLY A 511 4.85 -8.57 35.55
CA GLY A 511 4.53 -9.33 36.76
C GLY A 511 3.70 -8.50 37.75
N ASP A 512 4.05 -7.23 37.98
CA ASP A 512 3.29 -6.32 38.85
C ASP A 512 1.87 -6.11 38.32
N VAL A 513 1.70 -6.04 37.00
CA VAL A 513 0.38 -5.94 36.36
C VAL A 513 -0.41 -7.24 36.53
N ALA A 514 0.24 -8.39 36.32
CA ALA A 514 -0.38 -9.70 36.51
C ALA A 514 -0.81 -9.93 37.97
N ASP A 515 -0.01 -9.48 38.94
CA ASP A 515 -0.30 -9.58 40.37
C ASP A 515 -1.43 -8.64 40.80
N SER A 516 -1.40 -7.39 40.31
CA SER A 516 -2.37 -6.37 40.73
C SER A 516 -3.72 -6.47 40.02
N GLN A 517 -3.76 -6.89 38.75
CA GLN A 517 -4.97 -6.90 37.91
C GLN A 517 -5.38 -8.30 37.47
N GLY A 518 -4.54 -9.32 37.70
CA GLY A 518 -4.78 -10.69 37.26
C GLY A 518 -4.47 -10.90 35.77
N THR A 519 -4.12 -12.13 35.41
CA THR A 519 -3.75 -12.50 34.02
C THR A 519 -4.90 -12.49 33.02
N ALA A 520 -6.15 -12.32 33.50
CA ALA A 520 -7.33 -12.24 32.65
C ALA A 520 -7.28 -11.03 31.70
N VAL A 521 -6.67 -9.92 32.13
CA VAL A 521 -6.55 -8.70 31.32
C VAL A 521 -5.72 -8.90 30.05
N CYS A 522 -4.82 -9.88 30.04
CA CYS A 522 -3.96 -10.18 28.89
C CYS A 522 -4.65 -11.06 27.84
N ARG A 523 -5.72 -11.79 28.22
CA ARG A 523 -6.30 -12.85 27.37
C ARG A 523 -6.97 -12.31 26.11
N SER A 524 -7.41 -11.06 26.11
CA SER A 524 -7.99 -10.40 24.93
C SER A 524 -7.03 -10.39 23.74
N CYS A 525 -5.72 -10.29 23.97
CA CYS A 525 -4.72 -10.31 22.90
C CYS A 525 -3.92 -11.61 22.89
N HIS A 526 -3.56 -12.14 24.07
CA HIS A 526 -2.71 -13.31 24.21
C HIS A 526 -3.45 -14.65 24.18
N GLY A 527 -4.78 -14.64 24.05
CA GLY A 527 -5.61 -15.83 23.96
C GLY A 527 -5.99 -16.42 25.32
N GLY A 528 -7.03 -17.25 25.31
CA GLY A 528 -7.52 -17.92 26.52
C GLY A 528 -6.54 -18.94 27.10
N ASP A 529 -5.64 -19.46 26.27
CA ASP A 529 -4.58 -20.39 26.65
C ASP A 529 -3.24 -19.71 26.96
N ALA A 530 -3.16 -18.37 26.84
CA ALA A 530 -1.96 -17.56 27.06
C ALA A 530 -0.74 -17.93 26.19
N ARG A 531 -0.94 -18.63 25.06
CA ARG A 531 0.12 -18.99 24.11
C ARG A 531 0.38 -17.90 23.06
N GLY A 532 -0.42 -16.84 23.06
CA GLY A 532 -0.33 -15.74 22.11
C GLY A 532 -1.21 -15.97 20.88
N THR A 533 -1.61 -14.87 20.23
CA THR A 533 -2.40 -14.91 18.99
C THR A 533 -1.80 -14.00 17.93
N VAL A 534 -2.49 -13.86 16.80
CA VAL A 534 -2.15 -12.87 15.77
C VAL A 534 -2.22 -11.41 16.28
N LEU A 535 -2.87 -11.16 17.42
CA LEU A 535 -2.92 -9.84 18.06
C LEU A 535 -1.71 -9.56 18.96
N SER A 536 -0.96 -10.60 19.36
CA SER A 536 0.17 -10.48 20.27
C SER A 536 1.48 -10.87 19.57
N VAL A 537 1.70 -10.32 18.39
CA VAL A 537 2.95 -10.53 17.63
C VAL A 537 3.90 -9.35 17.78
N SER A 538 5.20 -9.63 17.80
CA SER A 538 6.23 -8.59 17.76
C SER A 538 6.14 -7.78 16.47
N GLN A 539 6.21 -6.46 16.53
CA GLN A 539 6.15 -5.59 15.34
C GLN A 539 7.53 -5.30 14.73
N ALA A 540 8.59 -5.57 15.48
CA ALA A 540 9.99 -5.39 15.10
C ALA A 540 10.87 -6.53 15.62
N ASP A 541 12.12 -6.57 15.16
CA ASP A 541 13.14 -7.44 15.72
C ASP A 541 13.75 -6.82 16.97
N TRP A 542 13.80 -7.56 18.08
CA TRP A 542 14.47 -7.11 19.29
C TRP A 542 14.88 -8.28 20.19
N ILE A 543 15.79 -7.98 21.12
CA ILE A 543 16.29 -8.94 22.11
C ILE A 543 15.83 -8.49 23.49
N ALA A 544 15.15 -9.40 24.18
CA ALA A 544 14.76 -9.25 25.56
C ALA A 544 15.83 -9.85 26.48
N ALA A 545 16.42 -9.02 27.34
CA ALA A 545 17.18 -9.49 28.49
C ALA A 545 16.20 -9.84 29.62
N THR A 546 15.82 -11.11 29.75
CA THR A 546 14.77 -11.55 30.69
C THR A 546 15.33 -12.02 32.04
N GLY A 547 16.59 -11.70 32.34
CA GLY A 547 17.23 -12.10 33.59
C GLY A 547 17.37 -13.62 33.70
N GLU A 548 16.63 -14.23 34.64
CA GLU A 548 16.70 -15.65 34.95
C GLU A 548 16.19 -16.57 33.82
N TYR A 549 15.37 -16.05 32.89
CA TYR A 549 14.89 -16.82 31.72
C TYR A 549 15.81 -16.68 30.49
N GLY A 550 16.97 -16.02 30.64
CA GLY A 550 17.97 -15.84 29.58
C GLY A 550 17.65 -14.73 28.59
N ASN A 551 18.39 -14.67 27.48
CA ASN A 551 18.06 -13.72 26.41
C ASN A 551 17.04 -14.37 25.46
N LYS A 552 15.98 -13.64 25.13
CA LYS A 552 14.96 -14.08 24.17
C LYS A 552 15.00 -13.18 22.94
N HIS A 553 14.99 -13.80 21.77
CA HIS A 553 15.03 -13.10 20.49
C HIS A 553 13.62 -13.08 19.91
N PHE A 554 13.00 -11.91 19.90
CA PHE A 554 11.67 -11.70 19.34
C PHE A 554 11.82 -11.04 17.97
N TRP A 555 11.78 -11.85 16.93
CA TRP A 555 11.76 -11.35 15.55
C TRP A 555 10.36 -10.85 15.16
N LYS A 556 10.28 -9.98 14.16
CA LYS A 556 9.02 -9.41 13.66
C LYS A 556 8.05 -10.50 13.24
N GLY A 557 6.87 -10.53 13.85
CA GLY A 557 5.86 -11.56 13.65
C GLY A 557 5.94 -12.74 14.61
N PHE A 558 6.89 -12.76 15.55
CA PHE A 558 6.95 -13.75 16.63
C PHE A 558 5.72 -13.61 17.54
N ARG A 559 4.99 -14.71 17.79
CA ARG A 559 3.84 -14.72 18.70
C ARG A 559 4.29 -14.77 20.15
N ILE A 560 4.00 -13.69 20.87
CA ILE A 560 4.36 -13.51 22.27
C ILE A 560 3.22 -14.07 23.15
N GLY A 561 3.57 -15.01 24.02
CA GLY A 561 2.71 -15.58 25.05
C GLY A 561 3.51 -15.90 26.31
N CYS A 562 2.84 -16.26 27.40
CA CYS A 562 3.48 -16.55 28.69
C CYS A 562 4.52 -17.68 28.56
N TYR A 563 4.22 -18.69 27.74
CA TYR A 563 5.06 -19.89 27.55
C TYR A 563 6.41 -19.65 26.87
N ALA A 564 6.64 -18.45 26.32
CA ALA A 564 7.95 -18.08 25.79
C ALA A 564 9.02 -17.98 26.90
N CYS A 565 8.61 -17.67 28.13
CA CYS A 565 9.51 -17.54 29.29
C CYS A 565 9.07 -18.40 30.48
N HIS A 566 7.78 -18.47 30.76
CA HIS A 566 7.21 -19.07 31.97
C HIS A 566 6.55 -20.43 31.69
N ASN A 567 6.45 -21.29 32.69
CA ASN A 567 5.64 -22.51 32.64
C ASN A 567 4.13 -22.20 32.81
N GLY A 568 3.60 -21.33 31.95
CA GLY A 568 2.21 -20.87 31.95
C GLY A 568 1.99 -19.54 32.68
N PRO A 569 0.75 -19.00 32.61
CA PRO A 569 0.44 -17.64 33.09
C PRO A 569 0.43 -17.49 34.62
N SER A 570 0.44 -18.58 35.38
CA SER A 570 0.36 -18.56 36.85
C SER A 570 1.60 -19.15 37.51
N SER A 571 2.75 -19.09 36.84
CA SER A 571 3.99 -19.73 37.28
C SER A 571 5.19 -18.85 36.97
N GLU A 572 6.00 -18.56 37.99
CA GLU A 572 7.32 -17.94 37.84
C GLU A 572 8.41 -18.96 37.45
N SER A 573 8.10 -20.26 37.46
CA SER A 573 9.08 -21.25 36.97
C SER A 573 9.35 -21.05 35.47
N PRO A 574 10.62 -21.15 35.02
CA PRO A 574 10.95 -21.15 33.60
C PRO A 574 10.19 -22.21 32.82
N SER A 575 9.81 -21.87 31.59
CA SER A 575 9.24 -22.83 30.64
C SER A 575 10.22 -23.99 30.43
N PRO A 576 9.81 -25.27 30.56
CA PRO A 576 10.67 -26.41 30.28
C PRO A 576 10.90 -26.64 28.78
N ASN A 577 10.14 -25.97 27.92
CA ASN A 577 10.16 -26.12 26.47
C ASN A 577 11.43 -25.51 25.85
N HIS A 578 12.06 -26.28 24.98
CA HIS A 578 13.13 -25.85 24.09
C HIS A 578 12.51 -25.54 22.72
N PRO A 579 12.55 -24.27 22.26
CA PRO A 579 11.96 -23.91 20.98
C PRO A 579 12.49 -24.80 19.84
N ALA A 580 11.58 -25.21 18.96
CA ALA A 580 11.96 -25.84 17.70
C ALA A 580 13.00 -24.98 16.93
N GLN A 581 13.75 -25.63 16.04
CA GLN A 581 14.75 -24.97 15.20
C GLN A 581 14.49 -25.17 13.71
N VAL A 582 14.71 -24.11 12.94
CA VAL A 582 14.70 -24.08 11.47
C VAL A 582 16.05 -23.62 10.94
N ALA A 583 16.35 -23.92 9.68
CA ALA A 583 17.63 -23.59 9.05
C ALA A 583 17.44 -22.66 7.86
N ASP A 584 18.40 -21.78 7.61
CA ASP A 584 18.44 -21.00 6.37
C ASP A 584 18.61 -21.89 5.15
N ARG A 585 18.04 -21.47 4.03
CA ARG A 585 18.07 -22.21 2.77
C ARG A 585 18.31 -21.29 1.58
N THR A 586 18.68 -21.88 0.46
CA THR A 586 18.86 -21.17 -0.82
C THR A 586 18.09 -21.90 -1.91
N LEU A 587 17.47 -21.16 -2.83
CA LEU A 587 16.76 -21.70 -3.99
C LEU A 587 17.06 -20.83 -5.22
N GLY A 588 17.51 -21.46 -6.30
CA GLY A 588 17.74 -20.80 -7.59
C GLY A 588 16.64 -21.13 -8.59
N THR A 589 16.27 -20.16 -9.43
CA THR A 589 15.36 -20.37 -10.56
C THR A 589 15.63 -19.35 -11.67
N ALA A 590 15.03 -19.54 -12.84
CA ALA A 590 15.01 -18.53 -13.90
C ALA A 590 13.76 -17.63 -13.78
N SER A 591 13.84 -16.42 -14.32
CA SER A 591 12.71 -15.48 -14.36
C SER A 591 11.45 -16.13 -14.94
N GLY A 592 10.32 -15.98 -14.24
CA GLY A 592 9.03 -16.55 -14.61
C GLY A 592 8.91 -18.08 -14.45
N VAL A 593 9.94 -18.77 -13.96
CA VAL A 593 9.92 -20.23 -13.75
C VAL A 593 9.72 -20.53 -12.26
N PRO A 594 8.63 -21.24 -11.88
CA PRO A 594 8.41 -21.63 -10.50
C PRO A 594 9.45 -22.67 -10.04
N ALA A 595 9.87 -22.58 -8.78
CA ALA A 595 10.80 -23.52 -8.18
C ALA A 595 10.41 -23.88 -6.75
N SER A 596 10.81 -25.06 -6.29
CA SER A 596 10.34 -25.61 -5.02
C SER A 596 11.46 -26.07 -4.12
N ILE A 597 11.26 -25.96 -2.80
CA ILE A 597 12.20 -26.35 -1.76
C ILE A 597 11.49 -27.00 -0.58
N THR A 598 12.07 -28.06 -0.03
CA THR A 598 11.58 -28.67 1.23
C THR A 598 12.10 -27.90 2.42
N LEU A 599 11.18 -27.47 3.28
CA LEU A 599 11.49 -26.86 4.58
C LEU A 599 11.15 -27.85 5.69
N SER A 600 11.93 -27.82 6.76
CA SER A 600 11.76 -28.69 7.92
C SER A 600 12.11 -27.94 9.19
N ALA A 601 11.59 -28.44 10.31
CA ALA A 601 11.99 -28.03 11.65
C ALA A 601 12.38 -29.26 12.47
N SER A 602 13.24 -29.06 13.47
CA SER A 602 13.59 -30.07 14.47
C SER A 602 13.27 -29.56 15.86
N ASP A 603 12.68 -30.41 16.68
CA ASP A 603 12.33 -30.12 18.06
C ASP A 603 13.03 -31.11 18.99
N SER A 604 13.70 -30.62 20.04
CA SER A 604 14.48 -31.48 20.94
C SER A 604 13.63 -32.16 22.01
N ASP A 605 12.46 -31.62 22.30
CA ASP A 605 11.51 -32.18 23.26
C ASP A 605 10.58 -33.22 22.60
N GLY A 606 10.56 -33.24 21.26
CA GLY A 606 9.77 -34.16 20.46
C GLY A 606 8.36 -33.65 20.19
N ASP A 607 8.13 -32.36 20.38
CA ASP A 607 6.83 -31.74 20.20
C ASP A 607 6.43 -31.64 18.71
N PRO A 608 5.12 -31.77 18.37
CA PRO A 608 4.66 -31.59 17.02
C PRO A 608 4.85 -30.16 16.51
N VAL A 609 5.54 -30.00 15.39
CA VAL A 609 5.84 -28.69 14.80
C VAL A 609 4.97 -28.36 13.59
N THR A 610 4.49 -27.13 13.53
CA THR A 610 3.77 -26.57 12.37
C THR A 610 4.56 -25.42 11.78
N LEU A 611 4.94 -25.50 10.50
CA LEU A 611 5.63 -24.43 9.79
C LEU A 611 4.65 -23.36 9.31
N ARG A 612 5.10 -22.10 9.32
CA ARG A 612 4.39 -20.95 8.76
C ARG A 612 5.36 -20.00 8.08
N PHE A 613 4.90 -19.33 7.03
CA PHE A 613 5.61 -18.17 6.49
C PHE A 613 5.42 -16.97 7.42
N VAL A 614 6.48 -16.17 7.55
CA VAL A 614 6.51 -14.94 8.34
C VAL A 614 6.38 -13.75 7.40
N ASP A 615 7.29 -13.65 6.42
CA ASP A 615 7.21 -12.68 5.32
C ASP A 615 7.27 -13.37 3.95
N GLN A 616 6.57 -12.76 2.99
CA GLN A 616 6.59 -13.12 1.58
C GLN A 616 7.74 -12.37 0.85
N PRO A 617 8.21 -12.87 -0.31
CA PRO A 617 9.17 -12.17 -1.14
C PRO A 617 8.61 -10.88 -1.74
N GLU A 618 9.49 -9.94 -2.10
CA GLU A 618 9.09 -8.64 -2.68
C GLU A 618 8.73 -8.75 -4.17
N HIS A 619 9.33 -9.71 -4.88
CA HIS A 619 9.22 -9.92 -6.31
C HIS A 619 8.71 -11.33 -6.65
N GLY A 620 7.65 -11.75 -5.96
CA GLY A 620 6.92 -12.96 -6.27
C GLY A 620 6.03 -13.38 -5.11
N ARG A 621 5.76 -14.69 -5.01
CA ARG A 621 5.00 -15.27 -3.88
C ARG A 621 5.40 -16.71 -3.61
N VAL A 622 5.18 -17.16 -2.38
CA VAL A 622 5.48 -18.51 -1.93
C VAL A 622 4.24 -19.17 -1.32
N GLY A 623 3.97 -20.37 -1.79
CA GLY A 623 2.91 -21.26 -1.32
C GLY A 623 3.50 -22.49 -0.63
N TRP A 624 2.68 -23.15 0.18
CA TRP A 624 3.01 -24.34 0.95
C TRP A 624 2.06 -25.49 0.66
N GLN A 625 2.57 -26.56 0.04
CA GLN A 625 1.78 -27.76 -0.21
C GLN A 625 2.61 -29.02 0.06
N GLY A 626 2.07 -29.95 0.85
CA GLY A 626 2.68 -31.28 1.04
C GLY A 626 4.10 -31.28 1.61
N GLY A 627 4.47 -30.30 2.45
CA GLY A 627 5.82 -30.17 3.01
C GLY A 627 6.83 -29.45 2.12
N GLN A 628 6.36 -28.88 1.00
CA GLN A 628 7.18 -28.19 0.02
C GLN A 628 6.72 -26.73 -0.14
N ALA A 629 7.68 -25.81 -0.06
CA ALA A 629 7.49 -24.41 -0.40
C ALA A 629 7.76 -24.21 -1.89
N THR A 630 6.82 -23.60 -2.62
CA THR A 630 6.98 -23.29 -4.05
C THR A 630 6.98 -21.78 -4.22
N PHE A 631 8.01 -21.26 -4.88
CA PHE A 631 8.19 -19.85 -5.22
C PHE A 631 7.78 -19.61 -6.67
N TRP A 632 6.95 -18.59 -6.91
CA TRP A 632 6.59 -18.06 -8.23
C TRP A 632 7.16 -16.63 -8.37
N PRO A 633 8.27 -16.44 -9.09
CA PRO A 633 8.81 -15.10 -9.35
C PRO A 633 7.81 -14.25 -10.14
N ASP A 634 7.86 -12.94 -9.91
CA ASP A 634 7.16 -11.99 -10.77
C ASP A 634 7.71 -12.07 -12.21
N PRO A 635 6.84 -12.03 -13.24
CA PRO A 635 7.30 -12.05 -14.62
C PRO A 635 8.30 -10.93 -14.92
N GLY A 636 9.46 -11.30 -15.49
CA GLY A 636 10.50 -10.35 -15.88
C GLY A 636 11.45 -9.94 -14.75
N TYR A 637 11.16 -10.31 -13.49
CA TYR A 637 12.09 -10.07 -12.39
C TYR A 637 13.32 -10.97 -12.50
N TRP A 638 14.49 -10.41 -12.18
CA TRP A 638 15.75 -11.12 -11.99
C TRP A 638 16.51 -10.43 -10.87
N GLY A 639 17.28 -11.18 -10.08
CA GLY A 639 17.95 -10.67 -8.88
C GLY A 639 17.77 -11.57 -7.66
N VAL A 640 18.16 -11.05 -6.50
CA VAL A 640 18.03 -11.73 -5.21
C VAL A 640 16.72 -11.33 -4.55
N ASP A 641 15.99 -12.31 -4.04
CA ASP A 641 14.78 -12.08 -3.24
C ASP A 641 14.84 -12.94 -1.98
N ARG A 642 13.95 -12.73 -1.02
CA ARG A 642 13.94 -13.50 0.23
C ARG A 642 12.54 -13.67 0.78
N PHE A 643 12.32 -14.81 1.43
CA PHE A 643 11.16 -14.98 2.30
C PHE A 643 11.60 -15.62 3.61
N THR A 644 10.81 -15.43 4.66
CA THR A 644 11.13 -15.92 6.00
C THR A 644 10.06 -16.88 6.50
N TYR A 645 10.46 -17.81 7.36
CA TYR A 645 9.57 -18.83 7.90
C TYR A 645 9.97 -19.23 9.32
N ALA A 646 9.02 -19.78 10.06
CA ALA A 646 9.22 -20.27 11.42
C ALA A 646 8.37 -21.52 11.68
N ALA A 647 8.71 -22.25 12.74
CA ALA A 647 7.95 -23.36 13.26
C ALA A 647 7.26 -22.99 14.58
N TRP A 648 6.09 -23.59 14.82
CA TRP A 648 5.34 -23.51 16.06
C TRP A 648 5.24 -24.92 16.66
N ASP A 649 5.77 -25.11 17.85
CA ASP A 649 5.80 -26.38 18.59
C ASP A 649 4.58 -26.58 19.51
N GLY A 650 3.65 -25.62 19.50
CA GLY A 650 2.52 -25.59 20.44
C GLY A 650 2.77 -24.64 21.61
N TRP A 651 4.00 -24.29 21.94
CA TRP A 651 4.43 -23.45 23.08
C TRP A 651 4.99 -22.10 22.66
N THR A 652 5.90 -22.09 21.70
CA THR A 652 6.58 -20.88 21.25
C THR A 652 6.98 -20.99 19.78
N ASP A 653 7.30 -19.86 19.15
CA ASP A 653 7.83 -19.90 17.78
C ASP A 653 9.35 -20.21 17.82
N SER A 654 9.85 -20.86 16.77
CA SER A 654 11.27 -21.17 16.58
C SER A 654 12.15 -19.91 16.37
N ASN A 655 13.45 -20.11 16.11
CA ASN A 655 14.23 -19.10 15.40
C ASN A 655 13.60 -18.76 14.03
N LEU A 656 13.96 -17.61 13.47
CA LEU A 656 13.54 -17.23 12.12
C LEU A 656 14.48 -17.89 11.10
N GLY A 657 13.93 -18.62 10.12
CA GLY A 657 14.66 -19.15 8.98
C GLY A 657 14.49 -18.25 7.77
N THR A 658 15.59 -18.00 7.04
CA THR A 658 15.59 -17.22 5.80
C THR A 658 15.82 -18.11 4.59
N VAL A 659 14.98 -17.98 3.58
CA VAL A 659 15.22 -18.59 2.28
C VAL A 659 15.66 -17.52 1.30
N THR A 660 16.91 -17.60 0.86
CA THR A 660 17.47 -16.71 -0.16
C THR A 660 17.15 -17.25 -1.55
N LEU A 661 16.49 -16.44 -2.36
CA LEU A 661 16.08 -16.75 -3.72
C LEU A 661 17.06 -16.11 -4.70
N THR A 662 17.53 -16.84 -5.69
CA THR A 662 18.34 -16.31 -6.79
C THR A 662 17.59 -16.50 -8.09
N VAL A 663 17.10 -15.41 -8.67
CA VAL A 663 16.37 -15.41 -9.94
C VAL A 663 17.31 -14.97 -11.06
N GLU A 664 17.71 -15.92 -11.90
CA GLU A 664 18.54 -15.65 -13.06
C GLU A 664 17.68 -15.16 -14.23
N HIS A 665 18.32 -14.49 -15.20
CA HIS A 665 17.66 -14.15 -16.45
C HIS A 665 17.05 -15.40 -17.09
N ALA A 666 15.89 -15.24 -17.73
CA ALA A 666 15.32 -16.30 -18.54
C ALA A 666 16.36 -16.73 -19.59
N SER A 667 16.75 -18.01 -19.58
CA SER A 667 17.66 -18.53 -20.60
C SER A 667 16.99 -18.38 -21.97
N CYS A 668 17.58 -17.52 -22.81
CA CYS A 668 17.08 -17.31 -24.17
C CYS A 668 17.32 -18.60 -24.98
N PRO A 669 16.26 -19.32 -25.41
CA PRO A 669 16.46 -20.44 -26.30
C PRO A 669 16.71 -19.88 -27.69
N THR A 670 17.97 -19.92 -28.12
CA THR A 670 18.53 -19.62 -29.47
C THR A 670 18.92 -18.16 -29.81
N SER A 671 19.98 -18.05 -30.62
CA SER A 671 20.87 -16.90 -30.88
C SER A 671 20.27 -15.64 -31.54
N ILE A 672 19.16 -15.08 -31.07
CA ILE A 672 18.60 -13.83 -31.61
C ILE A 672 18.62 -12.63 -30.63
N CYS A 673 18.94 -12.81 -29.36
CA CYS A 673 19.02 -11.67 -28.41
C CYS A 673 20.45 -11.12 -28.22
N LEU A 674 21.15 -10.83 -29.31
CA LEU A 674 22.10 -9.72 -29.32
C LEU A 674 21.36 -8.59 -30.06
N PHE A 675 21.39 -7.36 -29.54
CA PHE A 675 20.63 -6.17 -29.98
C PHE A 675 19.23 -6.00 -29.37
N ALA A 676 19.15 -5.85 -28.04
CA ALA A 676 17.97 -5.24 -27.40
C ALA A 676 18.32 -4.26 -26.27
N ASP A 677 19.55 -3.70 -26.26
CA ASP A 677 19.95 -2.69 -25.26
C ASP A 677 20.17 -1.29 -25.82
N ASP A 678 20.00 -1.06 -27.12
CA ASP A 678 20.06 0.29 -27.70
C ASP A 678 19.07 0.35 -28.89
N PHE A 679 17.89 0.96 -28.72
CA PHE A 679 17.13 1.75 -29.72
C PHE A 679 15.66 1.92 -29.31
N GLU A 680 15.35 2.98 -28.55
CA GLU A 680 14.09 3.72 -28.69
C GLU A 680 14.39 5.23 -28.71
N SER A 681 15.14 5.64 -29.73
CA SER A 681 15.10 7.02 -30.23
C SER A 681 15.21 7.02 -31.75
N ALA A 682 14.07 6.93 -32.44
CA ALA A 682 13.94 7.39 -33.83
C ALA A 682 12.46 7.45 -34.25
N ASP A 683 11.93 8.68 -34.20
CA ASP A 683 11.19 9.33 -35.28
C ASP A 683 10.84 8.43 -36.50
N THR A 684 9.56 8.13 -36.68
CA THR A 684 9.04 7.55 -37.94
C THR A 684 8.25 8.60 -38.72
N SER A 685 9.00 9.51 -39.34
CA SER A 685 8.53 10.32 -40.46
C SER A 685 9.06 9.74 -41.79
N ALA A 686 8.15 9.63 -42.78
CA ALA A 686 8.32 9.08 -44.14
C ALA A 686 8.54 7.54 -44.16
N TRP A 687 7.93 6.74 -45.05
CA TRP A 687 7.98 6.83 -46.52
C TRP A 687 6.74 6.22 -47.20
N TRP A 688 6.37 6.80 -48.35
CA TRP A 688 5.40 6.31 -49.32
C TRP A 688 6.10 5.63 -50.53
N LEU A 689 5.39 4.70 -51.21
CA LEU A 689 5.57 4.18 -52.59
C LEU A 689 6.77 3.23 -52.81
N THR A 690 6.75 2.13 -53.59
CA THR A 690 5.94 1.63 -54.73
C THR A 690 6.03 0.11 -54.86
N GLU A 691 4.98 -0.46 -55.46
CA GLU A 691 4.81 -1.78 -56.12
C GLU A 691 5.87 -2.16 -57.19
N PRO A 692 5.94 -3.43 -57.70
CA PRO A 692 4.85 -4.27 -58.25
C PRO A 692 4.56 -5.62 -57.58
#